data_AF-A0A521E8R2-F1
#
_entry.id   AF-A0A521E8R2-F1
#
_cell.length_a   1.000
_cell.length_b   1.000
_cell.length_c   1.000
_cell.angle_alpha   90.00
_cell.angle_beta   90.00
_cell.angle_gamma   90.00
#
_symmetry.space_group_name_H-M   'P 1'
#
loop_
_entity.id
_entity.type
_entity.pdbx_description
1 polymer ?
#
loop_
_entity_poly.entity_id
_entity_poly.type
_entity_poly.pdbx_seq_one_letter_code
_entity_poly.pdbx_strand_id
1 'polypeptide(L)'
;MRTVAIKTLFITYLCLCTLPSLVLSGNNPASNIANEIPDSAQTVLNQRISDAKNDSIKRMEAYYDFGEYLEEVGEYEKSIEQFTAALRIAQSIHRDDKVATMANYLANIYAGTGDFKASNDTYLVALKSAEKIKDSGEIAKISMNLASNYNYTGDYNKAVKYGLYALKTKETTNNLTRICYHYIAMGNIFRENNNTVKWEEYVEKAYKMKDREGCASFGDLAKIYNSLGGIAVAKNELEKGLLYYDTLLTLSKEAGYYLGISSALSNSAGVYKQLGNYEKALTMATEAENYFSGNPYEILFSNNFKAELYQIKGQFAKGLELAKANIHIEDINNYSTEKLKSLQLLYELNFNLKNYDAAFFWNDSLRTAESRLRDEDIRQSFEDLEAKYETEKKEQKIELLSAENKLKNQRINAGLGVVGALIIVILLIIYISHIHKKQAELKQNILQQQVLRAQMNPHFIFNVLGSIQNFMLQNDTRKASNFLSLFSSLTRATLNNSAAETISLSNEISMLKNYIELEQMRKGNKFDYEINFDQNLETDFIQIPPMLIQPFIENSIKHGLETIEYRGMLQVHFYDERRKIRIEITDNGIGIKKAALLKKGGHNSKAMQIFEERRRLFAKKTKQHIDFTINDRSDQNPNEQGTQVEIQIPIDINY
;
A
#
# COMPACT_ATOMS: atom_id res chain seq x y z
N MET A 1 13.78 76.21 4.40
CA MET A 1 13.52 75.53 5.69
C MET A 1 12.26 74.68 5.59
N ARG A 2 12.43 73.37 5.41
CA ARG A 2 11.65 72.25 5.97
C ARG A 2 12.18 70.96 5.33
N THR A 3 13.22 70.45 5.99
CA THR A 3 13.58 69.05 6.16
C THR A 3 13.51 68.14 4.92
N VAL A 4 14.60 68.20 4.15
CA VAL A 4 15.09 67.11 3.29
C VAL A 4 15.44 65.93 4.21
N ALA A 5 14.55 64.96 4.31
CA ALA A 5 14.79 63.69 5.00
C ALA A 5 15.28 62.65 3.97
N ILE A 6 16.60 62.49 3.93
CA ILE A 6 17.35 61.25 3.69
C ILE A 6 16.54 60.13 3.00
N LYS A 7 16.55 60.14 1.67
CA LYS A 7 16.30 58.96 0.81
C LYS A 7 17.53 58.79 -0.08
N THR A 8 18.64 58.36 0.52
CA THR A 8 19.87 58.05 -0.21
C THR A 8 20.54 56.86 0.46
N LEU A 9 19.94 55.68 0.34
CA LEU A 9 20.55 54.38 0.59
C LEU A 9 19.58 53.34 0.02
N PHE A 10 20.10 52.38 -0.75
CA PHE A 10 19.40 51.25 -1.40
C PHE A 10 18.96 51.38 -2.86
N ILE A 11 19.83 51.82 -3.77
CA ILE A 11 19.83 51.34 -5.16
C ILE A 11 21.28 51.35 -5.67
N THR A 12 22.06 50.32 -5.34
CA THR A 12 23.37 50.04 -5.95
C THR A 12 23.68 48.56 -5.72
N TYR A 13 24.26 47.90 -6.72
CA TYR A 13 24.63 46.46 -6.84
C TYR A 13 23.66 45.60 -7.63
N LEU A 14 23.56 45.81 -8.96
CA LEU A 14 22.90 44.83 -9.84
C LEU A 14 22.97 45.11 -11.35
N CYS A 15 23.72 44.27 -12.08
CA CYS A 15 23.27 43.65 -13.34
C CYS A 15 24.34 42.67 -13.89
N LEU A 16 24.56 41.53 -13.25
CA LEU A 16 25.29 40.40 -13.87
C LEU A 16 24.58 39.06 -13.63
N CYS A 17 23.25 39.10 -13.47
CA CYS A 17 22.46 37.97 -13.04
C CYS A 17 21.35 37.57 -14.03
N THR A 18 21.50 37.77 -15.33
CA THR A 18 20.58 37.19 -16.33
C THR A 18 21.27 36.95 -17.67
N LEU A 19 21.95 35.82 -17.82
CA LEU A 19 22.00 35.05 -19.07
C LEU A 19 22.08 33.55 -18.67
N PRO A 20 21.27 32.67 -19.28
CA PRO A 20 21.36 31.23 -19.02
C PRO A 20 22.57 30.63 -19.74
N SER A 21 23.26 29.73 -19.04
CA SER A 21 24.16 28.71 -19.61
C SER A 21 25.16 29.19 -20.67
N LEU A 22 26.20 29.92 -20.25
CA LEU A 22 27.51 29.66 -20.85
C LEU A 22 27.98 28.31 -20.33
N VAL A 23 28.23 27.40 -21.26
CA VAL A 23 29.01 26.19 -21.06
C VAL A 23 30.33 26.55 -20.36
N LEU A 24 30.84 25.59 -19.59
CA LEU A 24 32.20 25.54 -19.05
C LEU A 24 33.27 25.54 -20.17
N SER A 25 33.27 26.54 -21.03
CA SER A 25 34.41 26.88 -21.88
C SER A 25 35.01 28.14 -21.30
N GLY A 26 35.97 27.95 -20.39
CA GLY A 26 36.95 28.98 -20.12
C GLY A 26 37.69 29.26 -21.42
N ASN A 27 37.27 30.29 -22.13
CA ASN A 27 38.10 31.03 -23.07
C ASN A 27 37.52 32.42 -23.25
N ASN A 28 38.40 33.39 -23.09
CA ASN A 28 38.20 34.78 -23.36
C ASN A 28 38.02 34.99 -24.88
N PRO A 29 36.98 35.69 -25.38
CA PRO A 29 37.04 36.25 -26.73
C PRO A 29 37.80 37.60 -26.74
N ALA A 30 38.18 38.17 -25.60
CA ALA A 30 38.97 39.41 -25.55
C ALA A 30 40.48 39.21 -25.81
N SER A 31 40.85 38.26 -26.67
CA SER A 31 42.04 38.44 -27.51
C SER A 31 41.58 39.09 -28.80
N ASN A 32 41.98 40.34 -28.99
CA ASN A 32 41.97 41.06 -30.24
C ASN A 32 42.61 40.19 -31.35
N ILE A 33 41.80 39.36 -31.98
CA ILE A 33 42.09 38.79 -33.28
C ILE A 33 40.78 38.88 -34.03
N ALA A 34 40.73 39.83 -34.96
CA ALA A 34 39.91 39.69 -36.15
C ALA A 34 40.39 38.42 -36.87
N ASN A 35 40.03 37.25 -36.35
CA ASN A 35 40.17 36.01 -37.07
C ASN A 35 38.92 35.94 -37.94
N GLU A 36 39.11 36.28 -39.22
CA GLU A 36 38.25 35.79 -40.27
C GLU A 36 37.91 34.33 -39.97
N ILE A 37 36.63 33.98 -40.14
CA ILE A 37 36.15 32.59 -40.08
C ILE A 37 37.16 31.76 -40.87
N PRO A 38 37.87 30.76 -40.28
CA PRO A 38 38.68 29.88 -41.08
C PRO A 38 37.77 29.28 -42.15
N ASP A 39 38.02 29.65 -43.41
CA ASP A 39 37.23 29.24 -44.57
C ASP A 39 36.98 27.73 -44.56
N SER A 40 37.92 26.95 -43.99
CA SER A 40 37.79 25.52 -43.78
C SER A 40 36.62 25.11 -42.88
N ALA A 41 36.35 25.79 -41.76
CA ALA A 41 35.26 25.46 -40.84
C ALA A 41 33.89 25.76 -41.45
N GLN A 42 33.75 26.94 -42.07
CA GLN A 42 32.53 27.32 -42.78
C GLN A 42 32.29 26.44 -44.01
N THR A 43 33.35 26.09 -44.75
CA THR A 43 33.26 25.16 -45.88
C THR A 43 32.83 23.77 -45.42
N VAL A 44 33.37 23.26 -44.30
CA VAL A 44 32.99 21.95 -43.74
C VAL A 44 31.53 21.94 -43.29
N LEU A 45 31.06 22.99 -42.61
CA LEU A 45 29.67 23.08 -42.15
C LEU A 45 28.69 23.26 -43.32
N ASN A 46 29.04 24.08 -44.31
CA ASN A 46 28.27 24.21 -45.56
C ASN A 46 28.21 22.89 -46.34
N GLN A 47 29.34 22.16 -46.40
CA GLN A 47 29.39 20.84 -47.02
C GLN A 47 28.53 19.83 -46.26
N ARG A 48 28.54 19.82 -44.93
CA ARG A 48 27.62 18.99 -44.12
C ARG A 48 26.15 19.30 -44.41
N ILE A 49 25.78 20.57 -44.58
CA ILE A 49 24.40 20.95 -44.95
C ILE A 49 24.05 20.42 -46.35
N SER A 50 24.99 20.50 -47.30
CA SER A 50 24.82 19.98 -48.66
C SER A 50 24.70 18.46 -48.69
N ASP A 51 25.56 17.75 -47.97
CA ASP A 51 25.58 16.29 -47.89
C ASP A 51 24.31 15.76 -47.21
N ALA A 52 23.73 16.52 -46.29
CA ALA A 52 22.49 16.20 -45.61
C ALA A 52 21.22 16.59 -46.38
N LYS A 53 21.30 17.02 -47.66
CA LYS A 53 20.15 17.54 -48.43
C LYS A 53 18.92 16.62 -48.43
N ASN A 54 19.12 15.30 -48.37
CA ASN A 54 18.04 14.31 -48.40
C ASN A 54 17.63 13.77 -47.01
N ASP A 55 18.28 14.21 -45.93
CA ASP A 55 17.98 13.80 -44.55
C ASP A 55 17.66 15.04 -43.71
N SER A 56 16.37 15.24 -43.45
CA SER A 56 15.90 16.44 -42.74
C SER A 56 16.45 16.54 -41.32
N ILE A 57 16.71 15.42 -40.64
CA ILE A 57 17.27 15.45 -39.27
C ILE A 57 18.73 15.87 -39.31
N LYS A 58 19.55 15.22 -40.17
CA LYS A 58 20.96 15.59 -40.31
C LYS A 58 21.15 17.01 -40.79
N ARG A 59 20.25 17.48 -41.68
CA ARG A 59 20.32 18.85 -42.19
C ARG A 59 19.98 19.88 -41.10
N MET A 60 18.98 19.59 -40.28
CA MET A 60 18.67 20.41 -39.11
C MET A 60 19.84 20.46 -38.13
N GLU A 61 20.45 19.31 -37.81
CA GLU A 61 21.63 19.25 -36.93
C GLU A 61 22.83 20.00 -37.52
N ALA A 62 23.06 19.94 -38.83
CA ALA A 62 24.10 20.73 -39.48
C ALA A 62 23.84 22.24 -39.41
N TYR A 63 22.59 22.69 -39.56
CA TYR A 63 22.24 24.10 -39.35
C TYR A 63 22.42 24.53 -37.89
N TYR A 64 22.07 23.67 -36.94
CA TYR A 64 22.28 23.93 -35.52
C TYR A 64 23.77 24.07 -35.17
N ASP A 65 24.59 23.10 -35.58
CA ASP A 65 26.05 23.13 -35.34
C ASP A 65 26.69 24.40 -35.96
N PHE A 66 26.19 24.82 -37.13
CA PHE A 66 26.68 26.03 -37.77
C PHE A 66 26.22 27.31 -37.05
N GLY A 67 24.99 27.32 -36.54
CA GLY A 67 24.49 28.40 -35.70
C GLY A 67 25.32 28.58 -34.43
N GLU A 68 25.62 27.49 -33.71
CA GLU A 68 26.48 27.54 -32.51
C GLU A 68 27.87 28.08 -32.84
N TYR A 69 28.49 27.59 -33.91
CA TYR A 69 29.79 28.08 -34.35
C TYR A 69 29.78 29.59 -34.66
N LEU A 70 28.73 30.07 -35.35
CA LEU A 70 28.58 31.49 -35.67
C LEU A 70 28.36 32.35 -34.42
N GLU A 71 27.65 31.83 -33.43
CA GLU A 71 27.49 32.50 -32.13
C GLU A 71 28.82 32.62 -31.40
N GLU A 72 29.63 31.55 -31.37
CA GLU A 72 30.95 31.54 -30.72
C GLU A 72 31.93 32.55 -31.33
N VAL A 73 31.84 32.79 -32.64
CA VAL A 73 32.67 33.80 -33.34
C VAL A 73 32.03 35.20 -33.37
N GLY A 74 30.88 35.40 -32.72
CA GLY A 74 30.22 36.71 -32.58
C GLY A 74 29.36 37.16 -33.78
N GLU A 75 29.09 36.27 -34.73
CA GLU A 75 28.30 36.54 -35.94
C GLU A 75 26.80 36.28 -35.67
N TYR A 76 26.22 37.07 -34.75
CA TYR A 76 24.87 36.83 -34.21
C TYR A 76 23.75 36.84 -35.26
N GLU A 77 23.79 37.74 -36.24
CA GLU A 77 22.77 37.79 -37.30
C GLU A 77 22.77 36.51 -38.15
N LYS A 78 23.95 36.07 -38.58
CA LYS A 78 24.09 34.81 -39.34
C LYS A 78 23.72 33.60 -38.49
N SER A 79 24.06 33.62 -37.21
CA SER A 79 23.66 32.58 -36.25
C SER A 79 22.13 32.47 -36.16
N ILE A 80 21.42 33.60 -36.01
CA ILE A 80 19.96 33.68 -36.01
C ILE A 80 19.38 33.06 -37.30
N GLU A 81 19.96 33.33 -38.46
CA GLU A 81 19.53 32.72 -39.73
C GLU A 81 19.64 31.20 -39.71
N GLN A 82 20.77 30.64 -39.24
CA GLN A 82 20.97 29.19 -39.19
C GLN A 82 20.03 28.51 -38.19
N PHE A 83 19.87 29.07 -36.98
CA PHE A 83 18.93 28.54 -35.99
C PHE A 83 17.48 28.64 -36.45
N THR A 84 17.12 29.70 -37.17
CA THR A 84 15.78 29.83 -37.78
C THR A 84 15.54 28.76 -38.83
N ALA A 85 16.56 28.44 -39.65
CA ALA A 85 16.48 27.35 -40.62
C ALA A 85 16.32 25.99 -39.92
N ALA A 86 17.11 25.73 -38.87
CA ALA A 86 17.00 24.51 -38.07
C ALA A 86 15.61 24.37 -37.43
N LEU A 87 15.09 25.44 -36.81
CA LEU A 87 13.76 25.46 -36.20
C LEU A 87 12.65 25.19 -37.23
N ARG A 88 12.73 25.78 -38.43
CA ARG A 88 11.75 25.54 -39.50
C ARG A 88 11.74 24.07 -39.94
N ILE A 89 12.91 23.43 -40.02
CA ILE A 89 12.99 21.99 -40.33
C ILE A 89 12.41 21.16 -39.19
N ALA A 90 12.74 21.46 -37.94
CA ALA A 90 12.19 20.76 -36.77
C ALA A 90 10.65 20.79 -36.76
N GLN A 91 10.06 21.94 -37.12
CA GLN A 91 8.61 22.12 -37.25
C GLN A 91 8.02 21.30 -38.42
N SER A 92 8.69 21.26 -39.57
CA SER A 92 8.20 20.56 -40.76
C SER A 92 8.22 19.03 -40.61
N ILE A 93 9.18 18.50 -39.84
CA ILE A 93 9.23 17.07 -39.49
C ILE A 93 8.39 16.72 -38.26
N HIS A 94 7.66 17.68 -37.69
CA HIS A 94 6.77 17.53 -36.53
C HIS A 94 7.45 16.92 -35.29
N ARG A 95 8.72 17.30 -35.03
CA ARG A 95 9.50 16.82 -33.87
C ARG A 95 9.51 17.87 -32.76
N ASP A 96 8.52 17.81 -31.87
CA ASP A 96 8.37 18.76 -30.77
C ASP A 96 9.58 18.80 -29.81
N ASP A 97 10.30 17.68 -29.63
CA ASP A 97 11.55 17.64 -28.87
C ASP A 97 12.63 18.53 -29.50
N LYS A 98 12.77 18.49 -30.83
CA LYS A 98 13.72 19.34 -31.54
C LYS A 98 13.23 20.80 -31.61
N VAL A 99 11.92 21.04 -31.77
CA VAL A 99 11.36 22.39 -31.73
C VAL A 99 11.64 23.07 -30.40
N ALA A 100 11.43 22.37 -29.27
CA ALA A 100 11.72 22.91 -27.94
C ALA A 100 13.19 23.34 -27.80
N THR A 101 14.12 22.48 -28.20
CA THR A 101 15.56 22.78 -28.15
C THR A 101 15.92 23.96 -29.07
N MET A 102 15.60 23.88 -30.36
CA MET A 102 16.01 24.89 -31.35
C MET A 102 15.43 26.27 -31.04
N ALA A 103 14.14 26.33 -30.66
CA ALA A 103 13.50 27.59 -30.29
C ALA A 103 14.09 28.17 -29.01
N ASN A 104 14.45 27.35 -28.02
CA ASN A 104 15.12 27.85 -26.82
C ASN A 104 16.49 28.49 -27.13
N TYR A 105 17.30 27.89 -27.99
CA TYR A 105 18.58 28.47 -28.41
C TYR A 105 18.40 29.78 -29.18
N LEU A 106 17.50 29.79 -30.17
CA LEU A 106 17.19 31.01 -30.92
C LEU A 106 16.68 32.14 -30.01
N ALA A 107 15.85 31.81 -29.02
CA ALA A 107 15.36 32.77 -28.05
C ALA A 107 16.46 33.33 -27.12
N ASN A 108 17.45 32.51 -26.74
CA ASN A 108 18.63 32.97 -26.00
C ASN A 108 19.42 34.01 -26.82
N ILE A 109 19.61 33.76 -28.11
CA ILE A 109 20.37 34.67 -29.00
C ILE A 109 19.62 36.00 -29.15
N TYR A 110 18.30 35.96 -29.39
CA TYR A 110 17.49 37.18 -29.40
C TYR A 110 17.56 37.96 -28.09
N ALA A 111 17.62 37.28 -26.94
CA ALA A 111 17.82 37.96 -25.65
C ALA A 111 19.23 38.58 -25.57
N GLY A 112 20.25 37.88 -26.06
CA GLY A 112 21.63 38.36 -26.12
C GLY A 112 21.82 39.59 -27.01
N THR A 113 21.07 39.69 -28.11
CA THR A 113 21.08 40.85 -29.02
C THR A 113 20.11 41.97 -28.59
N GLY A 114 19.36 41.78 -27.50
CA GLY A 114 18.45 42.77 -26.94
C GLY A 114 17.03 42.80 -27.56
N ASP A 115 16.71 41.92 -28.52
CA ASP A 115 15.34 41.77 -29.02
C ASP A 115 14.51 40.88 -28.08
N PHE A 116 14.16 41.46 -26.93
CA PHE A 116 13.39 40.77 -25.90
C PHE A 116 11.99 40.35 -26.35
N LYS A 117 11.40 41.03 -27.34
CA LYS A 117 10.09 40.68 -27.86
C LYS A 117 10.19 39.40 -28.68
N ALA A 118 11.09 39.35 -29.67
CA ALA A 118 11.31 38.14 -30.47
C ALA A 118 11.77 36.97 -29.59
N SER A 119 12.62 37.25 -28.59
CA SER A 119 13.05 36.28 -27.60
C SER A 119 11.86 35.66 -26.84
N ASN A 120 10.99 36.49 -26.25
CA ASN A 120 9.82 36.01 -25.51
C ASN A 120 8.85 35.22 -26.37
N ASP A 121 8.55 35.70 -27.58
CA ASP A 121 7.67 35.00 -28.52
C ASP A 121 8.25 33.62 -28.89
N THR A 122 9.56 33.54 -29.10
CA THR A 122 10.26 32.30 -29.44
C THR A 122 10.34 31.33 -28.25
N TYR A 123 10.59 31.81 -27.04
CA TYR A 123 10.52 30.96 -25.84
C TYR A 123 9.12 30.39 -25.60
N LEU A 124 8.05 31.13 -25.90
CA LEU A 124 6.68 30.61 -25.78
C LEU A 124 6.43 29.46 -26.77
N VAL A 125 7.00 29.51 -27.97
CA VAL A 125 7.01 28.38 -28.92
C VAL A 125 7.75 27.20 -28.33
N ALA A 126 8.95 27.43 -27.77
CA ALA A 126 9.76 26.37 -27.14
C ALA A 126 9.01 25.70 -25.98
N LEU A 127 8.40 26.51 -25.09
CA LEU A 127 7.68 26.05 -23.92
C LEU A 127 6.47 25.19 -24.29
N LYS A 128 5.69 25.63 -25.29
CA LYS A 128 4.52 24.88 -25.76
C LYS A 128 4.89 23.51 -26.32
N SER A 129 6.01 23.41 -27.05
CA SER A 129 6.52 22.13 -27.53
C SER A 129 7.04 21.24 -26.39
N ALA A 130 7.76 21.81 -25.41
CA ALA A 130 8.21 21.09 -24.22
C ALA A 130 7.06 20.54 -23.37
N GLU A 131 5.98 21.32 -23.19
CA GLU A 131 4.75 20.89 -22.51
C GLU A 131 4.07 19.72 -23.24
N LYS A 132 4.03 19.76 -24.58
CA LYS A 132 3.41 18.72 -25.40
C LYS A 132 4.11 17.36 -25.26
N ILE A 133 5.44 17.37 -25.20
CA ILE A 133 6.24 16.15 -24.96
C ILE A 133 6.39 15.80 -23.48
N LYS A 134 5.91 16.67 -22.58
CA LYS A 134 5.99 16.52 -21.11
C LYS A 134 7.43 16.42 -20.58
N ASP A 135 8.36 17.12 -21.22
CA ASP A 135 9.76 17.18 -20.75
C ASP A 135 9.88 18.22 -19.62
N SER A 136 9.85 17.73 -18.37
CA SER A 136 9.92 18.60 -17.19
C SER A 136 11.25 19.36 -17.07
N GLY A 137 12.33 18.83 -17.64
CA GLY A 137 13.64 19.48 -17.65
C GLY A 137 13.62 20.72 -18.55
N GLU A 138 13.16 20.56 -19.78
CA GLU A 138 13.03 21.65 -20.74
C GLU A 138 11.97 22.68 -20.33
N ILE A 139 10.79 22.24 -19.84
CA ILE A 139 9.75 23.14 -19.31
C ILE A 139 10.33 24.06 -18.24
N ALA A 140 11.07 23.51 -17.28
CA ALA A 140 11.67 24.30 -16.21
C ALA A 140 12.74 25.26 -16.72
N LYS A 141 13.64 24.80 -17.59
CA LYS A 141 14.71 25.62 -18.19
C LYS A 141 14.14 26.81 -18.96
N ILE A 142 13.23 26.54 -19.90
CA ILE A 142 12.61 27.56 -20.77
C ILE A 142 11.79 28.55 -19.93
N SER A 143 11.01 28.06 -18.97
CA SER A 143 10.21 28.92 -18.08
C SER A 143 11.09 29.83 -17.23
N MET A 144 12.24 29.37 -16.74
CA MET A 144 13.17 30.21 -15.99
C MET A 144 13.88 31.25 -16.89
N ASN A 145 14.15 30.91 -18.15
CA ASN A 145 14.69 31.85 -19.12
C ASN A 145 13.68 32.95 -19.45
N LEU A 146 12.41 32.60 -19.70
CA LEU A 146 11.30 33.55 -19.82
C LEU A 146 11.18 34.44 -18.59
N ALA A 147 11.26 33.85 -17.40
CA ALA A 147 11.19 34.59 -16.15
C ALA A 147 12.28 35.65 -16.06
N SER A 148 13.52 35.27 -16.41
CA SER A 148 14.68 36.17 -16.42
C SER A 148 14.51 37.31 -17.45
N ASN A 149 13.97 36.99 -18.62
CA ASN A 149 13.72 37.98 -19.69
C ASN A 149 12.64 39.00 -19.29
N TYR A 150 11.55 38.52 -18.70
CA TYR A 150 10.50 39.39 -18.18
C TYR A 150 10.97 40.23 -17.00
N ASN A 151 11.84 39.69 -16.15
CA ASN A 151 12.48 40.45 -15.09
C ASN A 151 13.35 41.59 -15.64
N TYR A 152 14.14 41.30 -16.67
CA TYR A 152 14.98 42.31 -17.32
C TYR A 152 14.16 43.41 -17.99
N THR A 153 13.04 43.06 -18.62
CA THR A 153 12.13 44.02 -19.27
C THR A 153 11.17 44.74 -18.30
N GLY A 154 11.21 44.41 -17.01
CA GLY A 154 10.39 45.03 -15.97
C GLY A 154 8.95 44.49 -15.85
N ASP A 155 8.56 43.49 -16.66
CA ASP A 155 7.30 42.77 -16.49
C ASP A 155 7.45 41.71 -15.39
N TYR A 156 7.65 42.19 -14.16
CA TYR A 156 7.90 41.35 -13.01
C TYR A 156 6.76 40.34 -12.78
N ASN A 157 5.50 40.68 -13.13
CA ASN A 157 4.34 39.79 -13.02
C ASN A 157 4.52 38.51 -13.82
N LYS A 158 4.90 38.64 -15.09
CA LYS A 158 5.24 37.47 -15.90
C LYS A 158 6.54 36.81 -15.40
N ALA A 159 7.51 37.58 -14.92
CA ALA A 159 8.75 37.03 -14.37
C ALA A 159 8.46 36.04 -13.22
N VAL A 160 7.71 36.47 -12.21
CA VAL A 160 7.32 35.62 -11.08
C VAL A 160 6.44 34.46 -11.56
N LYS A 161 5.49 34.69 -12.47
CA LYS A 161 4.62 33.63 -13.01
C LYS A 161 5.42 32.47 -13.61
N TYR A 162 6.32 32.77 -14.54
CA TYR A 162 7.11 31.75 -15.22
C TYR A 162 8.19 31.15 -14.31
N GLY A 163 8.76 31.95 -13.41
CA GLY A 163 9.75 31.45 -12.45
C GLY A 163 9.15 30.47 -11.43
N LEU A 164 7.95 30.76 -10.92
CA LEU A 164 7.19 29.83 -10.07
C LEU A 164 6.76 28.59 -10.85
N TYR A 165 6.38 28.73 -12.13
CA TYR A 165 6.06 27.57 -12.97
C TYR A 165 7.26 26.63 -13.16
N ALA A 166 8.46 27.20 -13.36
CA ALA A 166 9.70 26.43 -13.44
C ALA A 166 10.00 25.68 -12.14
N LEU A 167 9.91 26.36 -10.98
CA LEU A 167 10.11 25.74 -9.68
C LEU A 167 9.06 24.66 -9.39
N LYS A 168 7.77 24.92 -9.66
CA LYS A 168 6.69 23.94 -9.52
C LYS A 168 7.03 22.64 -10.25
N THR A 169 7.48 22.77 -11.49
CA THR A 169 7.84 21.64 -12.36
C THR A 169 8.99 20.83 -11.77
N LYS A 170 10.07 21.50 -11.33
CA LYS A 170 11.23 20.85 -10.70
C LYS A 170 10.87 20.15 -9.38
N GLU A 171 10.17 20.84 -8.49
CA GLU A 171 9.79 20.31 -7.18
C GLU A 171 8.82 19.11 -7.29
N THR A 172 7.81 19.19 -8.15
CA THR A 172 6.81 18.11 -8.31
C THR A 172 7.41 16.85 -8.93
N THR A 173 8.39 16.99 -9.81
CA THR A 173 9.12 15.86 -10.42
C THR A 173 10.34 15.41 -9.60
N ASN A 174 10.62 16.05 -8.46
CA ASN A 174 11.83 15.84 -7.65
C ASN A 174 13.13 15.92 -8.46
N ASN A 175 13.16 16.76 -9.50
CA ASN A 175 14.32 16.96 -10.37
C ASN A 175 15.24 18.02 -9.75
N LEU A 176 16.32 17.55 -9.12
CA LEU A 176 17.28 18.42 -8.43
C LEU A 176 18.29 19.08 -9.38
N THR A 177 18.39 18.66 -10.64
CA THR A 177 19.37 19.18 -11.60
C THR A 177 19.22 20.69 -11.75
N ARG A 178 20.25 21.43 -11.32
CA ARG A 178 20.31 22.90 -11.30
C ARG A 178 19.13 23.57 -10.57
N ILE A 179 18.51 22.92 -9.59
CA ILE A 179 17.41 23.54 -8.82
C ILE A 179 17.92 24.75 -7.99
N CYS A 180 19.18 24.72 -7.54
CA CYS A 180 19.80 25.85 -6.85
C CYS A 180 19.84 27.10 -7.75
N TYR A 181 20.11 26.96 -9.05
CA TYR A 181 20.04 28.07 -10.01
C TYR A 181 18.63 28.69 -10.05
N HIS A 182 17.59 27.87 -10.07
CA HIS A 182 16.21 28.34 -10.16
C HIS A 182 15.79 29.11 -8.91
N TYR A 183 16.22 28.66 -7.73
CA TYR A 183 16.01 29.42 -6.50
C TYR A 183 16.74 30.75 -6.50
N ILE A 184 18.00 30.81 -6.95
CA ILE A 184 18.74 32.07 -7.04
C ILE A 184 18.09 33.02 -8.03
N ALA A 185 17.67 32.52 -9.19
CA ALA A 185 16.98 33.32 -10.21
C ALA A 185 15.67 33.90 -9.66
N MET A 186 14.87 33.11 -8.93
CA MET A 186 13.71 33.62 -8.20
C MET A 186 14.08 34.67 -7.16
N GLY A 187 15.13 34.43 -6.38
CA GLY A 187 15.63 35.40 -5.41
C GLY A 187 15.99 36.74 -6.07
N ASN A 188 16.60 36.70 -7.25
CA ASN A 188 16.94 37.90 -8.02
C ASN A 188 15.69 38.64 -8.51
N ILE A 189 14.66 37.93 -8.99
CA ILE A 189 13.38 38.55 -9.39
C ILE A 189 12.77 39.32 -8.21
N PHE A 190 12.76 38.72 -7.01
CA PHE A 190 12.26 39.40 -5.83
C PHE A 190 13.15 40.56 -5.36
N ARG A 191 14.47 40.45 -5.55
CA ARG A 191 15.41 41.53 -5.25
C ARG A 191 15.20 42.75 -6.15
N GLU A 192 15.06 42.58 -7.47
CA GLU A 192 14.81 43.71 -8.39
C GLU A 192 13.56 44.49 -8.02
N ASN A 193 12.61 43.80 -7.41
CA ASN A 193 11.35 44.37 -6.94
C ASN A 193 11.38 44.76 -5.44
N ASN A 194 12.57 44.98 -4.87
CA ASN A 194 12.76 45.43 -3.48
C ASN A 194 12.12 44.53 -2.40
N ASN A 195 11.86 43.26 -2.68
CA ASN A 195 11.40 42.28 -1.70
C ASN A 195 12.59 41.50 -1.09
N THR A 196 13.31 42.17 -0.19
CA THR A 196 14.52 41.62 0.46
C THR A 196 14.24 40.35 1.27
N VAL A 197 13.04 40.22 1.86
CA VAL A 197 12.66 39.04 2.65
C VAL A 197 12.59 37.81 1.75
N LYS A 198 11.93 37.92 0.60
CA LYS A 198 11.82 36.80 -0.35
C LYS A 198 13.12 36.51 -1.06
N TRP A 199 13.89 37.55 -1.41
CA TRP A 199 15.24 37.36 -1.92
C TRP A 199 16.07 36.47 -0.98
N GLU A 200 16.07 36.78 0.32
CA GLU A 200 16.76 35.97 1.31
C GLU A 200 16.18 34.56 1.43
N GLU A 201 14.86 34.40 1.50
CA GLU A 201 14.21 33.09 1.61
C GLU A 201 14.65 32.13 0.50
N TYR A 202 14.63 32.58 -0.74
CA TYR A 202 15.01 31.77 -1.90
C TYR A 202 16.52 31.49 -1.96
N VAL A 203 17.36 32.47 -1.64
CA VAL A 203 18.82 32.26 -1.58
C VAL A 203 19.20 31.31 -0.46
N GLU A 204 18.52 31.36 0.70
CA GLU A 204 18.71 30.39 1.77
C GLU A 204 18.31 28.97 1.37
N LYS A 205 17.20 28.82 0.62
CA LYS A 205 16.80 27.51 0.06
C LYS A 205 17.92 26.94 -0.83
N ALA A 206 18.50 27.76 -1.71
CA ALA A 206 19.62 27.36 -2.54
C ALA A 206 20.85 26.97 -1.69
N TYR A 207 21.22 27.80 -0.72
CA TYR A 207 22.39 27.56 0.14
C TYR A 207 22.27 26.29 0.99
N LYS A 208 21.07 25.99 1.53
CA LYS A 208 20.79 24.76 2.30
C LYS A 208 20.87 23.50 1.44
N MET A 209 20.66 23.61 0.13
CA MET A 209 20.68 22.50 -0.81
C MET A 209 21.97 22.36 -1.62
N LYS A 210 22.90 23.32 -1.50
CA LYS A 210 24.09 23.44 -2.37
C LYS A 210 24.96 22.18 -2.45
N ASP A 211 25.01 21.41 -1.36
CA ASP A 211 25.84 20.20 -1.23
C ASP A 211 25.12 18.93 -1.72
N ARG A 212 23.84 19.03 -2.14
CA ARG A 212 23.11 17.90 -2.72
C ARG A 212 23.54 17.68 -4.17
N GLU A 213 23.77 16.42 -4.52
CA GLU A 213 24.12 16.02 -5.88
C GLU A 213 23.12 16.57 -6.91
N GLY A 214 23.65 17.20 -7.95
CA GLY A 214 22.87 17.82 -9.01
C GLY A 214 22.29 19.21 -8.70
N CYS A 215 22.29 19.71 -7.45
CA CYS A 215 21.65 20.99 -7.13
C CYS A 215 22.36 22.20 -7.72
N ALA A 216 23.65 22.36 -7.38
CA ALA A 216 24.44 23.50 -7.76
C ALA A 216 25.62 23.06 -8.63
N SER A 217 25.75 23.66 -9.81
CA SER A 217 27.03 23.66 -10.51
C SER A 217 28.01 24.59 -9.80
N PHE A 218 29.29 24.55 -10.18
CA PHE A 218 30.29 25.49 -9.69
C PHE A 218 29.85 26.96 -9.88
N GLY A 219 29.34 27.31 -11.07
CA GLY A 219 28.83 28.65 -11.34
C GLY A 219 27.59 29.00 -10.51
N ASP A 220 26.77 28.02 -10.13
CA ASP A 220 25.63 28.26 -9.24
C ASP A 220 26.10 28.52 -7.80
N LEU A 221 27.14 27.84 -7.31
CA LEU A 221 27.77 28.14 -6.01
C LEU A 221 28.30 29.57 -5.94
N ALA A 222 28.97 30.03 -6.99
CA ALA A 222 29.41 31.42 -7.11
C ALA A 222 28.23 32.40 -6.97
N LYS A 223 27.12 32.13 -7.67
CA LYS A 223 25.92 32.97 -7.59
C LYS A 223 25.26 32.94 -6.21
N ILE A 224 25.30 31.82 -5.48
CA ILE A 224 24.81 31.73 -4.09
C ILE A 224 25.61 32.66 -3.19
N TYR A 225 26.95 32.55 -3.19
CA TYR A 225 27.80 33.40 -2.35
C TYR A 225 27.71 34.87 -2.72
N ASN A 226 27.59 35.19 -4.01
CA ASN A 226 27.32 36.55 -4.45
C ASN A 226 26.02 37.11 -3.86
N SER A 227 24.94 36.31 -3.89
CA SER A 227 23.64 36.72 -3.38
C SER A 227 23.64 36.87 -1.85
N LEU A 228 24.30 35.94 -1.13
CA LEU A 228 24.46 36.02 0.33
C LEU A 228 25.26 37.26 0.75
N GLY A 229 26.33 37.59 0.00
CA GLY A 229 27.07 38.83 0.20
C GLY A 229 26.18 40.06 0.04
N GLY A 230 25.36 40.09 -1.00
CA GLY A 230 24.38 41.15 -1.23
C GLY A 230 23.36 41.29 -0.11
N ILE A 231 22.80 40.17 0.36
CA ILE A 231 21.82 40.14 1.47
C ILE A 231 22.47 40.66 2.77
N ALA A 232 23.69 40.22 3.07
CA ALA A 232 24.43 40.67 4.24
C ALA A 232 24.67 42.19 4.19
N VAL A 233 25.12 42.72 3.05
CA VAL A 233 25.28 44.17 2.84
C VAL A 233 23.94 44.89 3.01
N ALA A 234 22.85 44.32 2.50
CA ALA A 234 21.53 44.92 2.64
C ALA A 234 21.01 44.96 4.09
N LYS A 235 21.49 44.05 4.93
CA LYS A 235 21.27 44.05 6.39
C LYS A 235 22.28 44.90 7.15
N ASN A 236 23.17 45.61 6.45
CA ASN A 236 24.29 46.36 7.03
C ASN A 236 25.30 45.48 7.79
N GLU A 237 25.37 44.18 7.46
CA GLU A 237 26.33 43.20 7.98
C GLU A 237 27.61 43.20 7.10
N LEU A 238 28.31 44.33 7.04
CA LEU A 238 29.35 44.60 6.03
C LEU A 238 30.53 43.61 6.06
N GLU A 239 31.03 43.25 7.25
CA GLU A 239 32.13 42.29 7.40
C GLU A 239 31.74 40.89 6.89
N LYS A 240 30.51 40.46 7.18
CA LYS A 240 29.96 39.20 6.69
C LYS A 240 29.75 39.24 5.18
N GLY A 241 29.33 40.37 4.64
CA GLY A 241 29.27 40.61 3.20
C GLY A 241 30.64 40.41 2.53
N LEU A 242 31.70 41.01 3.08
CA LEU A 242 33.07 40.82 2.60
C LEU A 242 33.52 39.36 2.69
N LEU A 243 33.18 38.65 3.77
CA LEU A 243 33.51 37.22 3.90
C LEU A 243 32.89 36.37 2.77
N TYR A 244 31.62 36.64 2.42
CA TYR A 244 30.97 35.95 1.31
C TYR A 244 31.59 36.31 -0.05
N TYR A 245 31.95 37.58 -0.28
CA TYR A 245 32.61 37.98 -1.51
C TYR A 245 34.04 37.45 -1.62
N ASP A 246 34.77 37.31 -0.51
CA ASP A 246 36.09 36.68 -0.48
C ASP A 246 36.02 35.18 -0.80
N THR A 247 35.00 34.51 -0.25
CA THR A 247 34.68 33.11 -0.60
C THR A 247 34.38 32.98 -2.10
N LEU A 248 33.53 33.87 -2.64
CA LEU A 248 33.23 33.92 -4.08
C LEU A 248 34.49 34.14 -4.92
N LEU A 249 35.35 35.09 -4.53
CA LEU A 249 36.58 35.42 -5.23
C LEU A 249 37.52 34.23 -5.28
N THR A 250 37.71 33.56 -4.14
CA THR A 250 38.59 32.39 -4.00
C THR A 250 38.11 31.26 -4.90
N LEU A 251 36.83 30.87 -4.76
CA LEU A 251 36.22 29.84 -5.61
C LEU A 251 36.39 30.20 -7.09
N SER A 252 36.06 31.43 -7.47
CA SER A 252 36.08 31.86 -8.88
C SER A 252 37.50 31.87 -9.46
N LYS A 253 38.53 32.18 -8.66
CA LYS A 253 39.94 32.07 -9.07
C LYS A 253 40.36 30.62 -9.30
N GLU A 254 40.00 29.73 -8.39
CA GLU A 254 40.32 28.29 -8.51
C GLU A 254 39.71 27.66 -9.76
N ALA A 255 38.53 28.11 -10.17
CA ALA A 255 37.83 27.58 -11.34
C ALA A 255 38.09 28.36 -12.65
N GLY A 256 38.87 29.45 -12.62
CA GLY A 256 39.04 30.33 -13.79
C GLY A 256 37.75 31.02 -14.24
N TYR A 257 36.81 31.27 -13.31
CA TYR A 257 35.53 31.90 -13.60
C TYR A 257 35.63 33.44 -13.51
N TYR A 258 36.04 34.09 -14.61
CA TYR A 258 36.30 35.53 -14.65
C TYR A 258 35.09 36.40 -14.25
N LEU A 259 33.87 36.03 -14.67
CA LEU A 259 32.67 36.77 -14.27
C LEU A 259 32.46 36.79 -12.75
N GLY A 260 32.76 35.66 -12.09
CA GLY A 260 32.68 35.56 -10.63
C GLY A 260 33.75 36.39 -9.93
N ILE A 261 34.96 36.46 -10.50
CA ILE A 261 36.06 37.32 -10.01
C ILE A 261 35.67 38.80 -10.13
N SER A 262 35.23 39.23 -11.33
CA SER A 262 34.76 40.60 -11.60
C SER A 262 33.64 41.00 -10.63
N SER A 263 32.64 40.13 -10.44
CA SER A 263 31.53 40.37 -9.52
C SER A 263 31.97 40.50 -8.06
N ALA A 264 32.85 39.61 -7.60
CA ALA A 264 33.36 39.64 -6.23
C ALA A 264 34.15 40.91 -5.93
N LEU A 265 35.03 41.31 -6.84
CA LEU A 265 35.83 42.51 -6.71
C LEU A 265 34.96 43.78 -6.72
N SER A 266 34.03 43.87 -7.68
CA SER A 266 33.09 45.00 -7.81
C SER A 266 32.19 45.15 -6.58
N ASN A 267 31.66 44.04 -6.07
CA ASN A 267 30.79 44.08 -4.89
C ASN A 267 31.59 44.37 -3.62
N SER A 268 32.81 43.83 -3.48
CA SER A 268 33.72 44.15 -2.37
C SER A 268 34.15 45.61 -2.37
N ALA A 269 34.46 46.18 -3.54
CA ALA A 269 34.73 47.60 -3.72
C ALA A 269 33.57 48.42 -3.15
N GLY A 270 32.37 47.95 -3.43
CA GLY A 270 31.15 48.49 -2.90
C GLY A 270 31.01 48.52 -1.39
N VAL A 271 31.38 47.42 -0.72
CA VAL A 271 31.42 47.36 0.74
C VAL A 271 32.48 48.30 1.30
N TYR A 272 33.67 48.36 0.69
CA TYR A 272 34.71 49.31 1.12
C TYR A 272 34.30 50.77 0.95
N LYS A 273 33.48 51.09 -0.07
CA LYS A 273 32.85 52.42 -0.20
C LYS A 273 31.99 52.73 1.02
N GLN A 274 31.14 51.80 1.47
CA GLN A 274 30.27 51.98 2.64
C GLN A 274 31.07 52.08 3.96
N LEU A 275 32.19 51.36 4.05
CA LEU A 275 33.14 51.46 5.18
C LEU A 275 33.98 52.74 5.17
N GLY A 276 33.85 53.59 4.14
CA GLY A 276 34.63 54.82 3.99
C GLY A 276 36.07 54.62 3.48
N ASN A 277 36.46 53.41 3.11
CA ASN A 277 37.78 53.12 2.55
C ASN A 277 37.78 53.29 1.02
N TYR A 278 37.73 54.54 0.58
CA TYR A 278 37.59 54.88 -0.84
C TYR A 278 38.80 54.50 -1.71
N GLU A 279 40.01 54.46 -1.15
CA GLU A 279 41.19 53.98 -1.89
C GLU A 279 41.07 52.50 -2.22
N LYS A 280 40.74 51.67 -1.22
CA LYS A 280 40.57 50.24 -1.44
C LYS A 280 39.40 49.95 -2.37
N ALA A 281 38.31 50.70 -2.25
CA ALA A 281 37.18 50.62 -3.18
C ALA A 281 37.61 50.90 -4.63
N LEU A 282 38.40 51.95 -4.86
CA LEU A 282 38.88 52.30 -6.20
C LEU A 282 39.83 51.24 -6.75
N THR A 283 40.76 50.73 -5.95
CA THR A 283 41.68 49.66 -6.35
C THR A 283 40.93 48.41 -6.78
N MET A 284 39.97 47.94 -5.97
CA MET A 284 39.21 46.74 -6.28
C MET A 284 38.30 46.93 -7.51
N ALA A 285 37.67 48.09 -7.66
CA ALA A 285 36.89 48.40 -8.85
C ALA A 285 37.75 48.41 -10.12
N THR A 286 38.98 48.91 -10.04
CA THR A 286 39.93 48.91 -11.17
C THR A 286 40.47 47.51 -11.46
N GLU A 287 40.73 46.71 -10.42
CA GLU A 287 41.16 45.31 -10.59
C GLU A 287 40.08 44.47 -11.29
N ALA A 288 38.79 44.73 -11.00
CA ALA A 288 37.67 44.04 -11.62
C ALA A 288 37.65 44.18 -13.16
N GLU A 289 38.10 45.32 -13.68
CA GLU A 289 38.09 45.63 -15.12
C GLU A 289 38.97 44.67 -15.94
N ASN A 290 40.01 44.10 -15.32
CA ASN A 290 40.87 43.10 -15.97
C ASN A 290 40.13 41.79 -16.29
N TYR A 291 38.94 41.61 -15.73
CA TYR A 291 38.13 40.39 -15.84
C TYR A 291 36.80 40.64 -16.54
N PHE A 292 36.61 41.82 -17.15
CA PHE A 292 35.38 42.12 -17.90
C PHE A 292 35.30 41.28 -19.17
N SER A 293 34.08 40.87 -19.48
CA SER A 293 33.75 40.06 -20.64
C SER A 293 33.64 40.87 -21.94
N GLY A 294 33.68 42.20 -21.83
CA GLY A 294 33.38 43.13 -22.93
C GLY A 294 31.91 43.56 -22.99
N ASN A 295 31.06 43.09 -22.06
CA ASN A 295 29.69 43.54 -21.95
C ASN A 295 29.64 45.05 -21.63
N PRO A 296 28.93 45.89 -22.42
CA PRO A 296 28.82 47.33 -22.18
C PRO A 296 28.34 47.69 -20.77
N TYR A 297 27.51 46.86 -20.15
CA TYR A 297 27.03 47.06 -18.78
C TYR A 297 28.17 47.12 -17.76
N GLU A 298 29.17 46.22 -17.84
CA GLU A 298 30.28 46.15 -16.87
C GLU A 298 31.08 47.45 -16.88
N ILE A 299 31.32 47.99 -18.07
CA ILE A 299 32.02 49.26 -18.28
C ILE A 299 31.18 50.43 -17.75
N LEU A 300 29.89 50.49 -18.11
CA LEU A 300 28.96 51.52 -17.66
C LEU A 300 28.93 51.60 -16.13
N PHE A 301 28.72 50.45 -15.48
CA PHE A 301 28.66 50.33 -14.02
C PHE A 301 29.99 50.73 -13.36
N SER A 302 31.12 50.21 -13.85
CA SER A 302 32.44 50.51 -13.29
C SER A 302 32.77 52.00 -13.38
N ASN A 303 32.51 52.62 -14.54
CA ASN A 303 32.73 54.05 -14.76
C ASN A 303 31.85 54.90 -13.83
N ASN A 304 30.56 54.56 -13.70
CA ASN A 304 29.65 55.24 -12.77
C ASN A 304 30.14 55.11 -11.31
N PHE A 305 30.53 53.90 -10.90
CA PHE A 305 31.01 53.62 -9.55
C PHE A 305 32.31 54.38 -9.22
N LYS A 306 33.30 54.35 -10.13
CA LYS A 306 34.55 55.10 -9.99
C LYS A 306 34.33 56.61 -10.03
N ALA A 307 33.41 57.10 -10.88
CA ALA A 307 33.06 58.51 -10.93
C ALA A 307 32.47 59.01 -9.60
N GLU A 308 31.62 58.22 -8.96
CA GLU A 308 31.09 58.50 -7.63
C GLU A 308 32.21 58.51 -6.56
N LEU A 309 33.14 57.56 -6.60
CA LEU A 309 34.30 57.57 -5.71
C LEU A 309 35.18 58.82 -5.90
N TYR A 310 35.43 59.21 -7.15
CA TYR A 310 36.19 60.44 -7.42
C TYR A 310 35.43 61.69 -6.95
N GLN A 311 34.11 61.73 -7.09
CA GLN A 311 33.26 62.80 -6.55
C GLN A 311 33.41 62.93 -5.03
N ILE A 312 33.30 61.81 -4.29
CA ILE A 312 33.46 61.78 -2.83
C ILE A 312 34.85 62.28 -2.42
N LYS A 313 35.88 61.97 -3.20
CA LYS A 313 37.27 62.41 -2.97
C LYS A 313 37.56 63.83 -3.45
N GLY A 314 36.58 64.56 -3.99
CA GLY A 314 36.75 65.91 -4.54
C GLY A 314 37.49 65.98 -5.88
N GLN A 315 37.74 64.84 -6.54
CA GLN A 315 38.41 64.74 -7.84
C GLN A 315 37.39 64.84 -9.00
N PHE A 316 36.58 65.90 -9.00
CA PHE A 316 35.41 66.03 -9.88
C PHE A 316 35.72 65.93 -11.38
N ALA A 317 36.88 66.43 -11.82
CA ALA A 317 37.27 66.37 -13.24
C ALA A 317 37.45 64.93 -13.74
N LYS A 318 38.04 64.04 -12.93
CA LYS A 318 38.21 62.61 -13.28
C LYS A 318 36.87 61.89 -13.31
N GLY A 319 36.00 62.17 -12.32
CA GLY A 319 34.65 61.62 -12.32
C GLY A 319 33.86 62.05 -13.54
N LEU A 320 34.01 63.32 -13.96
CA LEU A 320 33.31 63.87 -15.12
C LEU A 320 33.75 63.19 -16.43
N GLU A 321 35.03 62.88 -16.57
CA GLU A 321 35.56 62.15 -17.72
C GLU A 321 34.92 60.77 -17.87
N LEU A 322 34.85 60.00 -16.79
CA LEU A 322 34.21 58.68 -16.77
C LEU A 322 32.71 58.75 -17.07
N ALA A 323 31.99 59.70 -16.45
CA ALA A 323 30.56 59.85 -16.68
C ALA A 323 30.25 60.30 -18.13
N LYS A 324 31.13 61.08 -18.76
CA LYS A 324 31.03 61.43 -20.18
C LYS A 324 31.28 60.24 -21.09
N ALA A 325 32.29 59.41 -20.77
CA ALA A 325 32.60 58.21 -21.53
C ALA A 325 31.37 57.28 -21.63
N ASN A 326 30.59 57.15 -20.54
CA ASN A 326 29.37 56.35 -20.54
C ASN A 326 28.32 56.82 -21.55
N ILE A 327 28.07 58.14 -21.67
CA ILE A 327 27.06 58.67 -22.61
C ILE A 327 27.43 58.41 -24.07
N HIS A 328 28.70 58.16 -24.37
CA HIS A 328 29.18 57.85 -25.72
C HIS A 328 29.14 56.35 -26.06
N ILE A 329 28.70 55.49 -25.14
CA ILE A 329 28.50 54.06 -25.42
C ILE A 329 27.18 53.88 -26.19
N GLU A 330 27.25 53.32 -27.41
CA GLU A 330 26.10 53.19 -28.33
C GLU A 330 24.87 52.52 -27.68
N ASP A 331 25.11 51.48 -26.88
CA ASP A 331 24.07 50.67 -26.23
C ASP A 331 23.53 51.24 -24.92
N ILE A 332 23.95 52.45 -24.49
CA ILE A 332 23.54 52.98 -23.18
C ILE A 332 22.01 53.08 -23.00
N ASN A 333 21.27 53.23 -24.10
CA ASN A 333 19.81 53.29 -24.08
C ASN A 333 19.15 51.98 -23.62
N ASN A 334 19.86 50.86 -23.74
CA ASN A 334 19.39 49.55 -23.27
C ASN A 334 19.54 49.40 -21.74
N TYR A 335 20.34 50.27 -21.09
CA TYR A 335 20.66 50.21 -19.67
C TYR A 335 20.10 51.42 -18.91
N SER A 336 18.77 51.49 -18.80
CA SER A 336 18.07 52.66 -18.26
C SER A 336 18.56 53.12 -16.88
N THR A 337 18.84 52.19 -15.96
CA THR A 337 19.33 52.51 -14.61
C THR A 337 20.74 53.11 -14.63
N GLU A 338 21.66 52.50 -15.38
CA GLU A 338 23.04 53.02 -15.50
C GLU A 338 23.07 54.34 -16.24
N LYS A 339 22.20 54.51 -17.25
CA LYS A 339 22.02 55.78 -17.94
C LYS A 339 21.55 56.88 -16.98
N LEU A 340 20.54 56.62 -16.16
CA LEU A 340 20.08 57.56 -15.14
C LEU A 340 21.22 57.93 -14.19
N LYS A 341 21.99 56.93 -13.74
CA LYS A 341 23.13 57.18 -12.86
C LYS A 341 24.20 58.03 -13.51
N SER A 342 24.53 57.78 -14.79
CA SER A 342 25.46 58.61 -15.56
C SER A 342 24.95 60.04 -15.73
N LEU A 343 23.67 60.23 -16.04
CA LEU A 343 23.05 61.56 -16.14
C LEU A 343 23.07 62.31 -14.80
N GLN A 344 22.77 61.61 -13.70
CA GLN A 344 22.87 62.15 -12.34
C GLN A 344 24.30 62.59 -12.03
N LEU A 345 25.29 61.73 -12.28
CA LEU A 345 26.70 62.05 -12.05
C LEU A 345 27.15 63.23 -12.91
N LEU A 346 26.76 63.29 -14.19
CA LEU A 346 27.05 64.42 -15.08
C LEU A 346 26.48 65.73 -14.54
N TYR A 347 25.25 65.72 -14.04
CA TYR A 347 24.66 66.87 -13.36
C TYR A 347 25.48 67.28 -12.13
N GLU A 348 25.68 66.37 -11.18
CA GLU A 348 26.32 66.65 -9.89
C GLU A 348 27.78 67.08 -10.05
N LEU A 349 28.53 66.43 -10.94
CA LEU A 349 29.93 66.74 -11.21
C LEU A 349 30.09 68.09 -11.90
N ASN A 350 29.25 68.42 -12.90
CA ASN A 350 29.27 69.74 -13.52
C ASN A 350 28.85 70.84 -12.54
N PHE A 351 27.88 70.57 -11.65
CA PHE A 351 27.49 71.51 -10.61
C PHE A 351 28.65 71.81 -9.65
N ASN A 352 29.35 70.77 -9.17
CA ASN A 352 30.52 70.93 -8.29
C ASN A 352 31.69 71.66 -8.97
N LEU A 353 31.86 71.46 -10.28
CA LEU A 353 32.83 72.20 -11.11
C LEU A 353 32.37 73.61 -11.47
N LYS A 354 31.18 74.04 -11.05
CA LYS A 354 30.55 75.34 -11.37
C LYS A 354 30.23 75.54 -12.85
N ASN A 355 30.12 74.45 -13.62
CA ASN A 355 29.66 74.44 -15.01
C ASN A 355 28.12 74.39 -15.05
N TYR A 356 27.47 75.46 -14.59
CA TYR A 356 26.02 75.45 -14.33
C TYR A 356 25.16 75.22 -15.58
N ASP A 357 25.58 75.69 -16.75
CA ASP A 357 24.85 75.46 -18.01
C ASP A 357 24.79 73.97 -18.36
N ALA A 358 25.93 73.28 -18.24
CA ALA A 358 26.01 71.84 -18.46
C ALA A 358 25.24 71.07 -17.37
N ALA A 359 25.34 71.51 -16.10
CA ALA A 359 24.59 70.90 -15.01
C ALA A 359 23.07 70.99 -15.24
N PHE A 360 22.57 72.14 -15.69
CA PHE A 360 21.16 72.33 -16.03
C PHE A 360 20.72 71.41 -17.18
N PHE A 361 21.52 71.33 -18.26
CA PHE A 361 21.24 70.44 -19.39
C PHE A 361 21.12 68.96 -18.96
N TRP A 362 22.06 68.48 -18.14
CA TRP A 362 22.04 67.09 -17.67
C TRP A 362 20.91 66.83 -16.67
N ASN A 363 20.55 67.80 -15.83
CA ASN A 363 19.42 67.68 -14.92
C ASN A 363 18.07 67.60 -15.66
N ASP A 364 17.90 68.36 -16.74
CA ASP A 364 16.70 68.26 -17.59
C ASP A 364 16.61 66.90 -18.31
N SER A 365 17.75 66.43 -18.81
CA SER A 365 17.87 65.08 -19.40
C SER A 365 17.53 63.97 -18.40
N LEU A 366 18.02 64.09 -17.16
CA LEU A 366 17.73 63.16 -16.06
C LEU A 366 16.22 63.11 -15.77
N ARG A 367 15.61 64.28 -15.54
CA ARG A 367 14.16 64.38 -15.25
C ARG A 367 13.30 63.76 -16.37
N THR A 368 13.69 63.99 -17.62
CA THR A 368 13.00 63.41 -18.78
C THR A 368 13.07 61.88 -18.75
N ALA A 369 14.21 61.31 -18.38
CA ALA A 369 14.41 59.87 -18.26
C ALA A 369 13.67 59.26 -17.05
N GLU A 370 13.65 59.92 -15.89
CA GLU A 370 12.99 59.45 -14.66
C GLU A 370 11.46 59.34 -14.78
N SER A 371 10.84 60.19 -15.59
CA SER A 371 9.38 60.21 -15.78
C SER A 371 8.80 58.91 -16.37
N ARG A 372 9.66 58.04 -16.93
CA ARG A 372 9.27 56.80 -17.61
C ARG A 372 9.30 55.54 -16.73
N LEU A 373 9.76 55.63 -15.47
CA LEU A 373 10.09 54.47 -14.61
C LEU A 373 9.18 54.29 -13.39
N ARG A 374 8.12 55.09 -13.25
CA ARG A 374 7.23 55.03 -12.08
C ARG A 374 5.99 54.21 -12.39
N ASP A 375 5.99 52.93 -12.03
CA ASP A 375 4.75 52.18 -11.84
C ASP A 375 4.79 51.46 -10.49
N GLU A 376 3.96 51.95 -9.57
CA GLU A 376 3.76 51.44 -8.20
C GLU A 376 2.80 50.23 -8.17
N ASP A 377 2.11 49.94 -9.28
CA ASP A 377 1.08 48.90 -9.40
C ASP A 377 1.63 47.47 -9.33
N ILE A 378 2.94 47.30 -9.47
CA ILE A 378 3.53 45.99 -9.63
C ILE A 378 3.58 45.22 -8.29
N ARG A 379 3.74 45.91 -7.15
CA ARG A 379 3.98 45.26 -5.85
C ARG A 379 2.79 44.40 -5.36
N GLN A 380 1.55 44.86 -5.54
CA GLN A 380 0.37 44.16 -5.03
C GLN A 380 0.07 42.86 -5.79
N SER A 381 0.29 42.83 -7.11
CA SER A 381 0.02 41.63 -7.92
C SER A 381 0.98 40.46 -7.66
N PHE A 382 2.15 40.71 -7.04
CA PHE A 382 3.09 39.64 -6.67
C PHE A 382 2.66 38.79 -5.50
N GLU A 383 2.23 39.45 -4.43
CA GLU A 383 1.84 38.77 -3.21
C GLU A 383 0.68 37.82 -3.51
N ASP A 384 -0.25 38.24 -4.37
CA ASP A 384 -1.36 37.43 -4.86
C ASP A 384 -0.90 36.22 -5.70
N LEU A 385 0.04 36.42 -6.62
CA LEU A 385 0.52 35.35 -7.51
C LEU A 385 1.29 34.27 -6.73
N GLU A 386 2.06 34.68 -5.72
CA GLU A 386 2.78 33.77 -4.84
C GLU A 386 1.83 33.06 -3.85
N ALA A 387 0.89 33.78 -3.26
CA ALA A 387 -0.14 33.18 -2.40
C ALA A 387 -0.92 32.10 -3.17
N LYS A 388 -1.22 32.36 -4.45
CA LYS A 388 -1.85 31.37 -5.33
C LYS A 388 -0.96 30.15 -5.56
N TYR A 389 0.34 30.34 -5.84
CA TYR A 389 1.28 29.24 -6.01
C TYR A 389 1.41 28.36 -4.75
N GLU A 390 1.57 28.97 -3.56
CA GLU A 390 1.65 28.24 -2.30
C GLU A 390 0.35 27.51 -1.98
N THR A 391 -0.80 28.09 -2.33
CA THR A 391 -2.11 27.46 -2.19
C THR A 391 -2.22 26.23 -3.09
N GLU A 392 -1.91 26.36 -4.39
CA GLU A 392 -1.93 25.23 -5.33
C GLU A 392 -0.99 24.08 -4.90
N LYS A 393 0.20 24.42 -4.36
CA LYS A 393 1.15 23.42 -3.84
C LYS A 393 0.58 22.66 -2.64
N LYS A 394 -0.09 23.37 -1.72
CA LYS A 394 -0.76 22.75 -0.56
C LYS A 394 -1.93 21.88 -0.99
N GLU A 395 -2.75 22.34 -1.94
CA GLU A 395 -3.88 21.56 -2.49
C GLU A 395 -3.42 20.26 -3.14
N GLN A 396 -2.39 20.29 -3.98
CA GLN A 396 -1.81 19.08 -4.58
C GLN A 396 -1.31 18.09 -3.52
N LYS A 397 -0.66 18.61 -2.47
CA LYS A 397 -0.21 17.77 -1.34
C LYS A 397 -1.38 17.15 -0.59
N ILE A 398 -2.46 17.89 -0.37
CA ILE A 398 -3.68 17.39 0.26
C ILE A 398 -4.31 16.30 -0.62
N GLU A 399 -4.37 16.51 -1.93
CA GLU A 399 -4.92 15.53 -2.88
C GLU A 399 -4.11 14.23 -2.88
N LEU A 400 -2.78 14.32 -2.90
CA LEU A 400 -1.88 13.16 -2.78
C LEU A 400 -2.11 12.40 -1.47
N LEU A 401 -2.11 13.12 -0.33
CA LEU A 401 -2.35 12.52 0.98
C LEU A 401 -3.75 11.90 1.08
N SER A 402 -4.75 12.51 0.45
CA SER A 402 -6.12 12.00 0.38
C SER A 402 -6.18 10.70 -0.44
N ALA A 403 -5.49 10.65 -1.58
CA ALA A 403 -5.36 9.44 -2.40
C ALA A 403 -4.64 8.32 -1.65
N GLU A 404 -3.54 8.62 -0.95
CA GLU A 404 -2.81 7.67 -0.11
C GLU A 404 -3.68 7.13 1.03
N ASN A 405 -4.40 8.01 1.73
CA ASN A 405 -5.33 7.61 2.79
C ASN A 405 -6.47 6.74 2.24
N LYS A 406 -6.99 7.03 1.06
CA LYS A 406 -8.00 6.22 0.39
C LYS A 406 -7.46 4.82 0.07
N LEU A 407 -6.25 4.72 -0.48
CA LEU A 407 -5.56 3.44 -0.71
C LEU A 407 -5.31 2.67 0.58
N LYS A 408 -4.87 3.36 1.65
CA LYS A 408 -4.67 2.76 2.96
C LYS A 408 -5.96 2.20 3.53
N ASN A 409 -7.06 2.95 3.44
CA ASN A 409 -8.38 2.50 3.88
C ASN A 409 -8.88 1.30 3.05
N GLN A 410 -8.65 1.29 1.73
CA GLN A 410 -8.95 0.12 0.90
C GLN A 410 -8.15 -1.12 1.33
N ARG A 411 -6.86 -0.98 1.63
CA ARG A 411 -6.02 -2.08 2.14
C ARG A 411 -6.52 -2.59 3.50
N ILE A 412 -6.89 -1.69 4.41
CA ILE A 412 -7.45 -2.06 5.73
C ILE A 412 -8.76 -2.82 5.55
N ASN A 413 -9.69 -2.32 4.72
CA ASN A 413 -10.97 -2.97 4.48
C ASN A 413 -10.82 -4.35 3.82
N ALA A 414 -9.90 -4.49 2.86
CA ALA A 414 -9.56 -5.78 2.28
C ALA A 414 -8.98 -6.74 3.33
N GLY A 415 -8.09 -6.25 4.20
CA GLY A 415 -7.54 -7.01 5.32
C GLY A 415 -8.61 -7.48 6.30
N LEU A 416 -9.58 -6.62 6.66
CA LEU A 416 -10.72 -6.99 7.50
C LEU A 416 -11.60 -8.06 6.84
N GLY A 417 -11.80 -7.99 5.52
CA GLY A 417 -12.51 -9.02 4.77
C GLY A 417 -11.83 -10.39 4.84
N VAL A 418 -10.49 -10.43 4.71
CA VAL A 418 -9.70 -11.67 4.84
C VAL A 418 -9.80 -12.24 6.26
N VAL A 419 -9.66 -11.39 7.29
CA VAL A 419 -9.80 -11.83 8.69
C VAL A 419 -11.21 -12.38 8.96
N GLY A 420 -12.24 -11.71 8.46
CA GLY A 420 -13.62 -12.18 8.55
C GLY A 420 -13.82 -13.56 7.91
N ALA A 421 -13.28 -13.76 6.70
CA ALA A 421 -13.34 -15.05 6.02
C ALA A 421 -12.61 -16.16 6.80
N LEU A 422 -11.44 -15.88 7.38
CA LEU A 422 -10.70 -16.83 8.22
C LEU A 422 -11.49 -17.24 9.46
N ILE A 423 -12.16 -16.29 10.13
CA ILE A 423 -13.02 -16.58 11.29
C ILE A 423 -14.17 -17.52 10.88
N ILE A 424 -14.81 -17.28 9.74
CA ILE A 424 -15.89 -18.14 9.23
C ILE A 424 -15.37 -19.56 8.96
N VAL A 425 -14.19 -19.71 8.34
CA VAL A 425 -13.56 -21.02 8.09
C VAL A 425 -13.27 -21.75 9.40
N ILE A 426 -12.72 -21.06 10.40
CA ILE A 426 -12.45 -21.64 11.73
C ILE A 426 -13.75 -22.12 12.39
N LEU A 427 -14.81 -21.31 12.36
CA LEU A 427 -16.13 -21.68 12.90
C LEU A 427 -16.72 -22.90 12.18
N LEU A 428 -16.58 -22.98 10.86
CA LEU A 428 -16.99 -24.14 10.06
C LEU A 428 -16.24 -25.41 10.47
N ILE A 429 -14.91 -25.33 10.65
CA ILE A 429 -14.09 -26.46 11.11
C ILE A 429 -14.55 -26.94 12.48
N ILE A 430 -14.78 -26.03 13.43
CA ILE A 430 -15.28 -26.35 14.77
C ILE A 430 -16.66 -27.03 14.69
N TYR A 431 -17.56 -26.50 13.86
CA TYR A 431 -18.90 -27.04 13.67
C TYR A 431 -18.87 -28.47 13.10
N ILE A 432 -18.09 -28.71 12.05
CA ILE A 432 -17.94 -30.04 11.44
C ILE A 432 -17.35 -31.04 12.45
N SER A 433 -16.30 -30.62 13.18
CA SER A 433 -15.68 -31.44 14.23
C SER A 433 -16.68 -31.82 15.33
N HIS A 434 -17.54 -30.88 15.75
CA HIS A 434 -18.58 -31.13 16.74
C HIS A 434 -19.58 -32.19 16.25
N ILE A 435 -20.02 -32.10 14.99
CA ILE A 435 -20.94 -33.09 14.40
C ILE A 435 -20.29 -34.48 14.35
N HIS A 436 -19.04 -34.57 13.89
CA HIS A 436 -18.32 -35.83 13.83
C HIS A 436 -18.15 -36.48 15.21
N LYS A 437 -17.82 -35.69 16.24
CA LYS A 437 -17.71 -36.18 17.61
C LYS A 437 -19.04 -36.78 18.09
N LYS A 438 -20.16 -36.08 17.85
CA LYS A 438 -21.49 -36.55 18.24
C LYS A 438 -21.90 -37.84 17.51
N GLN A 439 -21.55 -37.98 16.24
CA GLN A 439 -21.78 -39.22 15.49
C GLN A 439 -20.95 -40.38 16.02
N ALA A 440 -19.69 -40.13 16.37
CA ALA A 440 -18.80 -41.13 16.96
C ALA A 440 -19.34 -41.62 18.32
N GLU A 441 -19.79 -40.70 19.19
CA GLU A 441 -20.41 -41.04 20.48
C GLU A 441 -21.67 -41.89 20.30
N LEU A 442 -22.55 -41.53 19.37
CA LEU A 442 -23.76 -42.31 19.09
C LEU A 442 -23.42 -43.73 18.61
N LYS A 443 -22.46 -43.85 17.69
CA LYS A 443 -22.00 -45.15 17.18
C LYS A 443 -21.38 -46.00 18.28
N GLN A 444 -20.60 -45.40 19.17
CA GLN A 444 -20.01 -46.08 20.33
C GLN A 444 -21.11 -46.63 21.27
N ASN A 445 -22.12 -45.82 21.58
CA ASN A 445 -23.24 -46.24 22.44
C ASN A 445 -24.01 -47.43 21.85
N ILE A 446 -24.26 -47.42 20.53
CA ILE A 446 -24.93 -48.52 19.83
C ILE A 446 -24.10 -49.81 19.93
N LEU A 447 -22.79 -49.74 19.66
CA LEU A 447 -21.89 -50.88 19.74
C LEU A 447 -21.82 -51.44 21.17
N GLN A 448 -21.75 -50.56 22.18
CA GLN A 448 -21.75 -50.97 23.58
C GLN A 448 -23.04 -51.72 23.96
N GLN A 449 -24.19 -51.24 23.48
CA GLN A 449 -25.48 -51.89 23.72
C GLN A 449 -25.57 -53.27 23.05
N GLN A 450 -24.99 -53.43 21.85
CA GLN A 450 -24.91 -54.73 21.17
C GLN A 450 -24.05 -55.73 21.95
N VAL A 451 -22.89 -55.31 22.46
CA VAL A 451 -22.01 -56.17 23.26
C VAL A 451 -22.69 -56.65 24.55
N LEU A 452 -23.37 -55.75 25.27
CA LEU A 452 -24.07 -56.09 26.51
C LEU A 452 -25.20 -57.12 26.29
N ARG A 453 -25.85 -57.10 25.12
CA ARG A 453 -26.91 -58.08 24.77
C ARG A 453 -26.37 -59.47 24.45
N ALA A 454 -25.13 -59.58 23.99
CA ALA A 454 -24.49 -60.86 23.68
C ALA A 454 -23.89 -61.57 24.91
N GLN A 455 -23.87 -60.93 26.09
CA GLN A 455 -23.33 -61.51 27.32
C GLN A 455 -24.34 -62.48 27.97
N MET A 456 -23.97 -63.76 28.05
CA MET A 456 -24.69 -64.76 28.81
C MET A 456 -24.62 -64.49 30.33
N ASN A 457 -25.63 -64.95 31.08
CA ASN A 457 -25.66 -64.80 32.54
C ASN A 457 -24.46 -65.52 33.19
N PRO A 458 -23.49 -64.82 33.81
CA PRO A 458 -22.29 -65.45 34.37
C PRO A 458 -22.63 -66.54 35.40
N HIS A 459 -23.69 -66.33 36.19
CA HIS A 459 -24.16 -67.30 37.17
C HIS A 459 -24.64 -68.60 36.52
N PHE A 460 -25.30 -68.51 35.36
CA PHE A 460 -25.72 -69.71 34.61
C PHE A 460 -24.51 -70.52 34.13
N ILE A 461 -23.47 -69.85 33.62
CA ILE A 461 -22.23 -70.50 33.19
C ILE A 461 -21.56 -71.24 34.35
N PHE A 462 -21.39 -70.59 35.51
CA PHE A 462 -20.81 -71.22 36.69
C PHE A 462 -21.62 -72.44 37.14
N ASN A 463 -22.95 -72.38 37.09
CA ASN A 463 -23.82 -73.50 37.47
C ASN A 463 -23.69 -74.69 36.51
N VAL A 464 -23.61 -74.43 35.20
CA VAL A 464 -23.39 -75.48 34.20
C VAL A 464 -22.03 -76.14 34.44
N LEU A 465 -20.97 -75.36 34.62
CA LEU A 465 -19.62 -75.88 34.87
C LEU A 465 -19.56 -76.74 36.14
N GLY A 466 -20.21 -76.30 37.23
CA GLY A 466 -20.32 -77.07 38.46
C GLY A 466 -21.10 -78.39 38.28
N SER A 467 -22.13 -78.38 37.43
CA SER A 467 -22.91 -79.60 37.11
C SER A 467 -22.09 -80.60 36.31
N ILE A 468 -21.31 -80.13 35.34
CA ILE A 468 -20.35 -80.95 34.59
C ILE A 468 -19.33 -81.56 35.54
N GLN A 469 -18.76 -80.77 36.45
CA GLN A 469 -17.82 -81.25 37.46
C GLN A 469 -18.45 -82.35 38.33
N ASN A 470 -19.69 -82.18 38.77
CA ASN A 470 -20.39 -83.19 39.57
C ASN A 470 -20.61 -84.50 38.80
N PHE A 471 -21.08 -84.45 37.54
CA PHE A 471 -21.23 -85.66 36.72
C PHE A 471 -19.90 -86.38 36.46
N MET A 472 -18.80 -85.62 36.28
CA MET A 472 -17.46 -86.18 36.16
C MET A 472 -17.00 -86.86 37.45
N LEU A 473 -17.24 -86.26 38.62
CA LEU A 473 -16.92 -86.85 39.92
C LEU A 473 -17.73 -88.12 40.21
N GLN A 474 -18.95 -88.23 39.69
CA GLN A 474 -19.82 -89.41 39.81
C GLN A 474 -19.49 -90.51 38.77
N ASN A 475 -18.45 -90.35 37.95
CA ASN A 475 -18.07 -91.25 36.84
C ASN A 475 -19.19 -91.44 35.78
N ASP A 476 -20.14 -90.52 35.66
CA ASP A 476 -21.21 -90.58 34.65
C ASP A 476 -20.81 -89.81 33.39
N THR A 477 -19.83 -90.36 32.67
CA THR A 477 -19.25 -89.76 31.45
C THR A 477 -20.28 -89.52 30.35
N ARG A 478 -21.32 -90.35 30.27
CA ARG A 478 -22.42 -90.20 29.30
C ARG A 478 -23.29 -89.01 29.62
N LYS A 479 -23.73 -88.82 30.87
CA LYS A 479 -24.50 -87.63 31.25
C LYS A 479 -23.66 -86.36 31.13
N ALA A 480 -22.38 -86.40 31.50
CA ALA A 480 -21.48 -85.25 31.36
C ALA A 480 -21.30 -84.84 29.89
N SER A 481 -21.10 -85.79 28.98
CA SER A 481 -20.97 -85.52 27.54
C SER A 481 -22.25 -84.96 26.92
N ASN A 482 -23.42 -85.53 27.26
CA ASN A 482 -24.69 -85.01 26.79
C ASN A 482 -24.96 -83.59 27.29
N PHE A 483 -24.70 -83.34 28.58
CA PHE A 483 -24.86 -82.01 29.20
C PHE A 483 -23.94 -80.96 28.55
N LEU A 484 -22.69 -81.31 28.25
CA LEU A 484 -21.76 -80.42 27.54
C LEU A 484 -22.21 -80.12 26.10
N SER A 485 -22.76 -81.11 25.39
CA SER A 485 -23.30 -80.94 24.03
C SER A 485 -24.51 -80.00 24.01
N LEU A 486 -25.46 -80.20 24.93
CA LEU A 486 -26.62 -79.32 25.12
C LEU A 486 -26.19 -77.90 25.46
N PHE A 487 -25.22 -77.73 26.38
CA PHE A 487 -24.68 -76.42 26.74
C PHE A 487 -23.98 -75.72 25.57
N SER A 488 -23.19 -76.46 24.79
CA SER A 488 -22.50 -75.92 23.61
C SER A 488 -23.50 -75.47 22.55
N SER A 489 -24.57 -76.24 22.35
CA SER A 489 -25.65 -75.93 21.41
C SER A 489 -26.44 -74.69 21.83
N LEU A 490 -26.82 -74.60 23.12
CA LEU A 490 -27.50 -73.43 23.67
C LEU A 490 -26.62 -72.17 23.63
N THR A 491 -25.33 -72.29 23.93
CA THR A 491 -24.35 -71.19 23.86
C THR A 491 -24.21 -70.66 22.45
N ARG A 492 -24.04 -71.55 21.47
CA ARG A 492 -23.92 -71.16 20.06
C ARG A 492 -25.20 -70.52 19.55
N ALA A 493 -26.37 -71.09 19.86
CA ALA A 493 -27.66 -70.52 19.49
C ALA A 493 -27.87 -69.14 20.13
N THR A 494 -27.52 -68.98 21.41
CA THR A 494 -27.60 -67.69 22.13
C THR A 494 -26.72 -66.63 21.48
N LEU A 495 -25.46 -66.95 21.17
CA LEU A 495 -24.54 -66.00 20.54
C LEU A 495 -24.99 -65.64 19.12
N ASN A 496 -25.35 -66.63 18.30
CA ASN A 496 -25.78 -66.40 16.91
C ASN A 496 -27.09 -65.59 16.83
N ASN A 497 -28.05 -65.88 17.72
CA ASN A 497 -29.37 -65.26 17.69
C ASN A 497 -29.46 -63.96 18.51
N SER A 498 -28.44 -63.63 19.34
CA SER A 498 -28.42 -62.39 20.14
C SER A 498 -28.44 -61.11 19.29
N ALA A 499 -27.86 -61.15 18.09
CA ALA A 499 -27.81 -60.04 17.14
C ALA A 499 -28.95 -60.08 16.11
N ALA A 500 -29.69 -61.18 16.03
CA ALA A 500 -30.80 -61.33 15.10
C ALA A 500 -32.03 -60.55 15.59
N GLU A 501 -32.74 -59.91 14.66
CA GLU A 501 -33.98 -59.20 14.98
C GLU A 501 -35.14 -60.17 15.25
N THR A 502 -35.22 -61.27 14.50
CA THR A 502 -36.20 -62.36 14.64
C THR A 502 -35.54 -63.71 14.41
N ILE A 503 -36.13 -64.77 14.94
CA ILE A 503 -35.78 -66.18 14.66
C ILE A 503 -37.05 -66.97 14.33
N SER A 504 -36.91 -68.11 13.66
CA SER A 504 -38.05 -69.01 13.47
C SER A 504 -38.56 -69.54 14.82
N LEU A 505 -39.86 -69.79 14.92
CA LEU A 505 -40.47 -70.41 16.09
C LEU A 505 -39.86 -71.79 16.36
N SER A 506 -39.51 -72.55 15.31
CA SER A 506 -38.79 -73.82 15.42
C SER A 506 -37.44 -73.70 16.13
N ASN A 507 -36.70 -72.61 15.86
CA ASN A 507 -35.43 -72.31 16.51
C ASN A 507 -35.64 -71.91 17.99
N GLU A 508 -36.65 -71.09 18.30
CA GLU A 508 -36.99 -70.76 19.69
C GLU A 508 -37.38 -72.03 20.46
N ILE A 509 -38.25 -72.89 19.92
CA ILE A 509 -38.66 -74.16 20.54
C ILE A 509 -37.44 -75.05 20.81
N SER A 510 -36.54 -75.18 19.83
CA SER A 510 -35.30 -75.96 19.98
C SER A 510 -34.41 -75.39 21.10
N MET A 511 -34.32 -74.07 21.21
CA MET A 511 -33.58 -73.40 22.29
C MET A 511 -34.23 -73.62 23.66
N LEU A 512 -35.56 -73.51 23.75
CA LEU A 512 -36.31 -73.77 24.98
C LEU A 512 -36.14 -75.22 25.44
N LYS A 513 -36.23 -76.18 24.51
CA LYS A 513 -36.02 -77.60 24.80
C LYS A 513 -34.63 -77.85 25.38
N ASN A 514 -33.59 -77.35 24.72
CA ASN A 514 -32.21 -77.46 25.19
C ASN A 514 -32.03 -76.84 26.59
N TYR A 515 -32.66 -75.68 26.85
CA TYR A 515 -32.61 -75.01 28.14
C TYR A 515 -33.32 -75.83 29.24
N ILE A 516 -34.55 -76.32 28.98
CA ILE A 516 -35.33 -77.11 29.93
C ILE A 516 -34.62 -78.42 30.26
N GLU A 517 -34.07 -79.11 29.26
CA GLU A 517 -33.31 -80.36 29.47
C GLU A 517 -32.06 -80.14 30.33
N LEU A 518 -31.31 -79.06 30.10
CA LEU A 518 -30.17 -78.71 30.95
C LEU A 518 -30.60 -78.47 32.41
N GLU A 519 -31.70 -77.73 32.61
CA GLU A 519 -32.24 -77.45 33.95
C GLU A 519 -32.78 -78.72 34.63
N GLN A 520 -33.46 -79.59 33.88
CA GLN A 520 -33.98 -80.88 34.35
C GLN A 520 -32.84 -81.80 34.80
N MET A 521 -31.79 -81.94 33.98
CA MET A 521 -30.60 -82.71 34.32
C MET A 521 -29.89 -82.16 35.56
N ARG A 522 -29.76 -80.83 35.68
CA ARG A 522 -29.13 -80.19 36.84
C ARG A 522 -29.89 -80.46 38.14
N LYS A 523 -31.22 -80.48 38.07
CA LYS A 523 -32.08 -80.70 39.24
C LYS A 523 -32.33 -82.19 39.54
N GLY A 524 -31.67 -83.11 38.84
CA GLY A 524 -31.80 -84.54 39.07
C GLY A 524 -33.13 -85.12 38.62
N ASN A 525 -33.70 -84.61 37.52
CA ASN A 525 -34.98 -85.05 36.94
C ASN A 525 -36.18 -84.95 37.91
N LYS A 526 -36.20 -83.92 38.76
CA LYS A 526 -37.28 -83.63 39.72
C LYS A 526 -38.60 -83.18 39.09
N PHE A 527 -38.59 -82.85 37.81
CA PHE A 527 -39.78 -82.46 37.06
C PHE A 527 -39.76 -83.08 35.67
N ASP A 528 -40.93 -83.31 35.09
CA ASP A 528 -41.11 -83.68 33.69
C ASP A 528 -41.59 -82.46 32.90
N TYR A 529 -41.40 -82.50 31.58
CA TYR A 529 -41.85 -81.43 30.71
C TYR A 529 -42.49 -81.97 29.43
N GLU A 530 -43.41 -81.20 28.88
CA GLU A 530 -44.10 -81.50 27.62
C GLU A 530 -44.18 -80.22 26.78
N ILE A 531 -43.77 -80.31 25.51
CA ILE A 531 -43.91 -79.20 24.55
C ILE A 531 -44.75 -79.71 23.39
N ASN A 532 -45.96 -79.18 23.26
CA ASN A 532 -46.94 -79.55 22.26
C ASN A 532 -47.27 -78.35 21.37
N PHE A 533 -47.66 -78.61 20.13
CA PHE A 533 -48.11 -77.59 19.20
C PHE A 533 -49.17 -78.18 18.25
N ASP A 534 -50.07 -77.33 17.78
CA ASP A 534 -51.13 -77.75 16.86
C ASP A 534 -50.53 -78.20 15.50
N GLN A 535 -51.10 -79.25 14.89
CA GLN A 535 -50.56 -79.85 13.65
C GLN A 535 -50.49 -78.89 12.45
N ASN A 536 -51.28 -77.81 12.47
CA ASN A 536 -51.32 -76.80 11.40
C ASN A 536 -50.28 -75.68 11.57
N LEU A 537 -49.49 -75.69 12.65
CA LEU A 537 -48.54 -74.63 12.94
C LEU A 537 -47.23 -74.83 12.15
N GLU A 538 -47.01 -74.03 11.12
CA GLU A 538 -45.77 -74.04 10.33
C GLU A 538 -44.61 -73.32 11.05
N THR A 539 -44.05 -73.96 12.07
CA THR A 539 -43.05 -73.36 12.99
C THR A 539 -41.77 -72.83 12.33
N ASP A 540 -41.42 -73.30 11.13
CA ASP A 540 -40.23 -72.84 10.39
C ASP A 540 -40.42 -71.47 9.74
N PHE A 541 -41.66 -71.12 9.35
CA PHE A 541 -41.97 -69.87 8.66
C PHE A 541 -42.39 -68.74 9.61
N ILE A 542 -42.81 -69.09 10.83
CA ILE A 542 -43.21 -68.13 11.84
C ILE A 542 -41.98 -67.45 12.45
N GLN A 543 -41.88 -66.13 12.31
CA GLN A 543 -40.78 -65.33 12.87
C GLN A 543 -41.19 -64.65 14.18
N ILE A 544 -40.44 -64.92 15.26
CA ILE A 544 -40.64 -64.29 16.56
C ILE A 544 -39.36 -63.65 17.08
N PRO A 545 -39.43 -62.63 17.95
CA PRO A 545 -38.26 -62.12 18.65
C PRO A 545 -37.56 -63.25 19.43
N PRO A 546 -36.22 -63.40 19.34
CA PRO A 546 -35.51 -64.44 20.06
C PRO A 546 -35.63 -64.27 21.58
N MET A 547 -35.69 -65.39 22.30
CA MET A 547 -35.75 -65.47 23.77
C MET A 547 -36.97 -64.75 24.37
N LEU A 548 -38.08 -64.70 23.63
CA LEU A 548 -39.31 -64.07 24.11
C LEU A 548 -40.01 -64.94 25.16
N ILE A 549 -39.96 -66.26 24.99
CA ILE A 549 -40.70 -67.22 25.83
C ILE A 549 -39.84 -67.67 27.03
N GLN A 550 -38.52 -67.72 26.81
CA GLN A 550 -37.54 -68.20 27.79
C GLN A 550 -37.67 -67.58 29.20
N PRO A 551 -37.97 -66.27 29.39
CA PRO A 551 -38.17 -65.68 30.71
C PRO A 551 -39.23 -66.37 31.56
N PHE A 552 -40.32 -66.84 30.96
CA PHE A 552 -41.41 -67.50 31.67
C PHE A 552 -41.03 -68.93 32.03
N ILE A 553 -40.36 -69.64 31.12
CA ILE A 553 -39.80 -70.96 31.38
C ILE A 553 -38.77 -70.93 32.52
N GLU A 554 -37.85 -69.96 32.51
CA GLU A 554 -36.88 -69.75 33.60
C GLU A 554 -37.59 -69.50 34.93
N ASN A 555 -38.63 -68.65 34.92
CA ASN A 555 -39.40 -68.36 36.14
C ASN A 555 -40.16 -69.60 36.65
N SER A 556 -40.80 -70.39 35.77
CA SER A 556 -41.51 -71.61 36.17
C SER A 556 -40.55 -72.64 36.78
N ILE A 557 -39.36 -72.85 36.19
CA ILE A 557 -38.37 -73.80 36.72
C ILE A 557 -37.75 -73.31 38.03
N LYS A 558 -37.34 -72.04 38.09
CA LYS A 558 -36.60 -71.48 39.23
C LYS A 558 -37.50 -71.13 40.40
N HIS A 559 -38.66 -70.52 40.16
CA HIS A 559 -39.54 -70.06 41.21
C HIS A 559 -40.73 -70.99 41.45
N GLY A 560 -41.23 -71.64 40.40
CA GLY A 560 -42.37 -72.57 40.50
C GLY A 560 -41.97 -73.95 41.02
N LEU A 561 -41.00 -74.59 40.36
CA LEU A 561 -40.68 -76.01 40.55
C LEU A 561 -39.46 -76.30 41.43
N GLU A 562 -38.74 -75.27 41.92
CA GLU A 562 -37.52 -75.48 42.72
C GLU A 562 -37.80 -75.92 44.16
N THR A 563 -38.90 -75.44 44.74
CA THR A 563 -39.19 -75.57 46.18
C THR A 563 -40.27 -76.60 46.50
N ILE A 564 -40.72 -77.37 45.50
CA ILE A 564 -41.74 -78.40 45.67
C ILE A 564 -41.12 -79.73 46.15
N GLU A 565 -41.85 -80.44 47.00
CA GLU A 565 -41.46 -81.76 47.51
C GLU A 565 -41.98 -82.93 46.65
N TYR A 566 -42.88 -82.63 45.69
CA TYR A 566 -43.42 -83.59 44.73
C TYR A 566 -42.80 -83.42 43.33
N ARG A 567 -43.10 -84.36 42.42
CA ARG A 567 -42.60 -84.31 41.04
C ARG A 567 -43.28 -83.20 40.24
N GLY A 568 -42.49 -82.26 39.75
CA GLY A 568 -42.98 -81.13 38.96
C GLY A 568 -43.41 -81.53 37.54
N MET A 569 -44.26 -80.72 36.94
CA MET A 569 -44.69 -80.83 35.55
C MET A 569 -44.71 -79.43 34.94
N LEU A 570 -44.01 -79.26 33.81
CA LEU A 570 -44.01 -78.04 33.00
C LEU A 570 -44.58 -78.37 31.62
N GLN A 571 -45.72 -77.79 31.27
CA GLN A 571 -46.33 -77.97 29.96
C GLN A 571 -46.31 -76.66 29.20
N VAL A 572 -45.93 -76.74 27.92
CA VAL A 572 -45.92 -75.61 26.99
C VAL A 572 -46.73 -76.02 25.77
N HIS A 573 -47.81 -75.30 25.47
CA HIS A 573 -48.64 -75.55 24.30
C HIS A 573 -48.66 -74.33 23.38
N PHE A 574 -48.43 -74.56 22.09
CA PHE A 574 -48.52 -73.54 21.05
C PHE A 574 -49.80 -73.76 20.23
N TYR A 575 -50.75 -72.84 20.37
CA TYR A 575 -52.03 -72.86 19.66
C TYR A 575 -51.99 -71.97 18.41
N ASP A 576 -52.54 -72.48 17.31
CA ASP A 576 -52.78 -71.68 16.11
C ASP A 576 -54.16 -71.00 16.19
N GLU A 577 -54.17 -69.68 16.35
CA GLU A 577 -55.39 -68.88 16.45
C GLU A 577 -55.39 -67.81 15.38
N ARG A 578 -56.04 -68.05 14.22
CA ARG A 578 -56.23 -67.11 13.09
C ARG A 578 -55.59 -65.72 13.28
N ARG A 579 -54.40 -65.51 12.69
CA ARG A 579 -53.56 -64.29 12.75
C ARG A 579 -52.83 -64.03 14.07
N LYS A 580 -52.83 -64.98 15.00
CA LYS A 580 -52.08 -64.94 16.26
C LYS A 580 -51.60 -66.35 16.64
N ILE A 581 -50.54 -66.40 17.45
CA ILE A 581 -50.14 -67.61 18.18
C ILE A 581 -50.44 -67.35 19.64
N ARG A 582 -51.21 -68.24 20.24
CA ARG A 582 -51.38 -68.27 21.70
C ARG A 582 -50.43 -69.31 22.26
N ILE A 583 -49.55 -68.88 23.15
CA ILE A 583 -48.59 -69.72 23.83
C ILE A 583 -49.04 -69.83 25.27
N GLU A 584 -49.28 -71.05 25.71
CA GLU A 584 -49.68 -71.35 27.07
C GLU A 584 -48.56 -72.09 27.78
N ILE A 585 -48.14 -71.58 28.93
CA ILE A 585 -47.12 -72.19 29.79
C ILE A 585 -47.77 -72.45 31.14
N THR A 586 -47.88 -73.72 31.51
CA THR A 586 -48.43 -74.14 32.79
C THR A 586 -47.42 -74.94 33.59
N ASP A 587 -47.21 -74.53 34.83
CA ASP A 587 -46.53 -75.35 35.84
C ASP A 587 -47.50 -75.81 36.92
N ASN A 588 -47.15 -76.93 37.58
CA ASN A 588 -47.83 -77.39 38.78
C ASN A 588 -47.08 -76.98 40.06
N GLY A 589 -46.33 -75.88 40.04
CA GLY A 589 -45.45 -75.46 41.13
C GLY A 589 -46.18 -74.79 42.30
N ILE A 590 -45.44 -74.02 43.09
CA ILE A 590 -45.99 -73.33 44.29
C ILE A 590 -47.06 -72.26 43.97
N GLY A 591 -47.16 -71.81 42.72
CA GLY A 591 -48.04 -70.72 42.30
C GLY A 591 -47.47 -69.32 42.52
N ILE A 592 -47.86 -68.36 41.67
CA ILE A 592 -47.29 -67.00 41.66
C ILE A 592 -47.62 -66.22 42.94
N LYS A 593 -48.79 -66.43 43.55
CA LYS A 593 -49.17 -65.74 44.80
C LYS A 593 -48.28 -66.16 45.96
N LYS A 594 -48.05 -67.46 46.13
CA LYS A 594 -47.14 -67.98 47.17
C LYS A 594 -45.69 -67.61 46.88
N ALA A 595 -45.26 -67.65 45.61
CA ALA A 595 -43.92 -67.22 45.21
C ALA A 595 -43.65 -65.74 45.50
N ALA A 596 -44.64 -64.86 45.34
CA ALA A 596 -44.53 -63.44 45.66
C ALA A 596 -44.37 -63.17 47.17
N LEU A 597 -45.05 -63.94 48.03
CA LEU A 597 -44.93 -63.85 49.49
C LEU A 597 -43.55 -64.30 50.01
N LEU A 598 -42.90 -65.25 49.32
CA LEU A 598 -41.57 -65.75 49.66
C LEU A 598 -40.43 -64.83 49.19
N LYS A 599 -40.69 -63.87 48.30
CA LYS A 599 -39.69 -62.90 47.82
C LYS A 599 -39.52 -61.73 48.80
N LYS A 600 -38.41 -61.72 49.55
CA LYS A 600 -37.93 -60.52 50.27
C LYS A 600 -37.32 -59.54 49.27
N GLY A 601 -38.10 -58.55 48.82
CA GLY A 601 -37.64 -57.42 48.00
C GLY A 601 -38.20 -57.43 46.57
N GLY A 602 -38.91 -56.34 46.21
CA GLY A 602 -39.60 -56.15 44.93
C GLY A 602 -38.67 -55.90 43.73
N HIS A 603 -37.66 -56.74 43.54
CA HIS A 603 -36.87 -56.73 42.31
C HIS A 603 -37.64 -57.41 41.18
N ASN A 604 -38.03 -56.62 40.16
CA ASN A 604 -38.44 -57.16 38.86
C ASN A 604 -37.32 -58.06 38.33
N SER A 605 -37.64 -59.31 38.00
CA SER A 605 -36.62 -60.24 37.50
C SER A 605 -36.01 -59.69 36.23
N LYS A 606 -34.68 -59.79 36.10
CA LYS A 606 -33.94 -59.38 34.89
C LYS A 606 -34.54 -60.04 33.63
N ALA A 607 -35.07 -61.25 33.78
CA ALA A 607 -35.82 -61.97 32.76
C ALA A 607 -37.10 -61.23 32.30
N MET A 608 -37.88 -60.64 33.21
CA MET A 608 -39.08 -59.87 32.86
C MET A 608 -38.74 -58.52 32.19
N GLN A 609 -37.63 -57.89 32.60
CA GLN A 609 -37.14 -56.68 31.91
C GLN A 609 -36.77 -56.96 30.45
N ILE A 610 -36.13 -58.11 30.20
CA ILE A 610 -35.81 -58.56 28.84
C ILE A 610 -37.08 -58.81 28.03
N PHE A 611 -38.08 -59.47 28.60
CA PHE A 611 -39.37 -59.67 27.94
C PHE A 611 -40.04 -58.33 27.57
N GLU A 612 -40.13 -57.40 28.50
CA GLU A 612 -40.73 -56.07 28.24
C GLU A 612 -39.95 -55.26 27.20
N GLU A 613 -38.61 -55.33 27.18
CA GLU A 613 -37.80 -54.70 26.14
C GLU A 613 -38.11 -55.30 24.76
N ARG A 614 -38.20 -56.62 24.64
CA ARG A 614 -38.55 -57.31 23.39
C ARG A 614 -39.97 -56.98 22.95
N ARG A 615 -40.92 -56.94 23.88
CA ARG A 615 -42.31 -56.54 23.65
C ARG A 615 -42.41 -55.13 23.07
N ARG A 616 -41.65 -54.18 23.62
CA ARG A 616 -41.58 -52.79 23.12
C ARG A 616 -40.93 -52.69 21.74
N LEU A 617 -39.85 -53.43 21.51
CA LEU A 617 -39.18 -53.45 20.21
C LEU A 617 -40.08 -54.04 19.12
N PHE A 618 -40.81 -55.11 19.43
CA PHE A 618 -41.81 -55.70 18.54
C PHE A 618 -42.88 -54.67 18.20
N ALA A 619 -43.51 -54.03 19.21
CA ALA A 619 -44.57 -53.04 18.99
C ALA A 619 -44.12 -51.83 18.16
N LYS A 620 -42.88 -51.37 18.34
CA LYS A 620 -42.32 -50.26 17.55
C LYS A 620 -42.17 -50.62 16.06
N LYS A 621 -41.90 -51.89 15.75
CA LYS A 621 -41.64 -52.37 14.39
C LYS A 621 -42.93 -52.77 13.65
N THR A 622 -43.75 -53.62 14.28
CA THR A 622 -44.95 -54.20 13.64
C THR A 622 -46.19 -53.33 13.83
N LYS A 623 -46.14 -52.34 14.73
CA LYS A 623 -47.32 -51.58 15.22
C LYS A 623 -48.39 -52.47 15.87
N GLN A 624 -48.05 -53.71 16.21
CA GLN A 624 -48.92 -54.68 16.88
C GLN A 624 -48.37 -54.98 18.28
N HIS A 625 -49.25 -55.30 19.23
CA HIS A 625 -48.86 -55.56 20.62
C HIS A 625 -48.86 -57.06 20.90
N ILE A 626 -47.83 -57.53 21.60
CA ILE A 626 -47.85 -58.84 22.25
C ILE A 626 -48.53 -58.63 23.60
N ASP A 627 -49.64 -59.34 23.79
CA ASP A 627 -50.40 -59.34 25.04
C ASP A 627 -49.98 -60.56 25.87
N PHE A 628 -49.94 -60.41 27.19
CA PHE A 628 -49.67 -61.53 28.08
C PHE A 628 -50.45 -61.41 29.38
N THR A 629 -50.82 -62.56 29.94
CA THR A 629 -51.47 -62.67 31.25
C THR A 629 -50.77 -63.72 32.10
N ILE A 630 -50.74 -63.53 33.41
CA ILE A 630 -50.18 -64.48 34.36
C ILE A 630 -51.24 -64.73 35.43
N ASN A 631 -51.71 -65.97 35.52
CA ASN A 631 -52.77 -66.40 36.42
C ASN A 631 -52.22 -67.44 37.40
N ASP A 632 -52.68 -67.39 38.66
CA ASP A 632 -52.45 -68.47 39.61
C ASP A 632 -53.51 -69.56 39.37
N ARG A 633 -53.11 -70.82 39.23
CA ARG A 633 -54.06 -71.90 38.93
C ARG A 633 -55.10 -72.11 40.03
N SER A 634 -54.76 -71.73 41.27
CA SER A 634 -55.70 -71.74 42.39
C SER A 634 -56.91 -70.81 42.21
N ASP A 635 -56.81 -69.81 41.31
CA ASP A 635 -57.92 -68.90 40.99
C ASP A 635 -58.96 -69.53 40.06
N GLN A 636 -58.58 -70.53 39.26
CA GLN A 636 -59.47 -71.26 38.36
C GLN A 636 -60.05 -72.51 39.03
N ASN A 637 -59.25 -73.18 39.86
CA ASN A 637 -59.66 -74.35 40.63
C ASN A 637 -58.93 -74.35 41.99
N PRO A 638 -59.62 -74.23 43.13
CA PRO A 638 -58.99 -74.17 44.45
C PRO A 638 -58.12 -75.39 44.80
N ASN A 639 -58.33 -76.52 44.12
CA ASN A 639 -57.56 -77.75 44.30
C ASN A 639 -56.29 -77.82 43.43
N GLU A 640 -56.09 -76.87 42.52
CA GLU A 640 -54.91 -76.80 41.65
C GLU A 640 -53.86 -75.85 42.24
N GLN A 641 -52.59 -76.20 42.06
CA GLN A 641 -51.43 -75.38 42.44
C GLN A 641 -50.56 -75.17 41.21
N GLY A 642 -49.96 -73.98 41.10
CA GLY A 642 -49.05 -73.64 40.03
C GLY A 642 -49.41 -72.33 39.33
N THR A 643 -48.66 -72.00 38.29
CA THR A 643 -48.83 -70.77 37.51
C THR A 643 -49.18 -71.10 36.07
N GLN A 644 -50.09 -70.33 35.48
CA GLN A 644 -50.40 -70.34 34.05
C GLN A 644 -50.01 -68.98 33.46
N VAL A 645 -49.22 -68.99 32.39
CA VAL A 645 -48.88 -67.81 31.60
C VAL A 645 -49.45 -68.00 30.21
N GLU A 646 -50.20 -67.00 29.75
CA GLU A 646 -50.68 -66.94 28.37
C GLU A 646 -50.01 -65.77 27.65
N ILE A 647 -49.42 -66.03 26.48
CA ILE A 647 -48.78 -65.02 25.63
C ILE A 647 -49.44 -65.07 24.26
N GLN A 648 -49.95 -63.94 23.79
CA GLN A 648 -50.54 -63.81 22.46
C GLN A 648 -49.63 -62.98 21.56
N ILE A 649 -49.09 -63.63 20.52
CA ILE A 649 -48.20 -63.00 19.53
C ILE A 649 -48.97 -62.85 18.22
N PRO A 650 -49.21 -61.63 17.74
CA PRO A 650 -49.75 -61.39 16.41
C PRO A 650 -48.82 -61.92 15.31
N ILE A 651 -49.38 -62.65 14.33
CA ILE A 651 -48.67 -63.11 13.13
C ILE A 651 -49.08 -62.21 11.97
N ASP A 652 -48.14 -61.45 11.42
CA ASP A 652 -48.30 -60.84 10.12
C ASP A 652 -48.05 -61.89 9.03
N ILE A 653 -49.11 -62.29 8.31
CA ILE A 653 -49.03 -63.24 7.17
C ILE A 653 -48.40 -62.56 5.91
N ASN A 654 -47.86 -61.35 6.04
CA ASN A 654 -47.18 -60.66 4.96
C ASN A 654 -45.70 -60.48 5.28
N TYR A 655 -44.91 -61.52 4.98
CA TYR A 655 -43.48 -61.42 4.69
C TYR A 655 -43.19 -62.02 3.33
#